data_AF-A0A2D6KWA3-F1
#
_entry.id   AF-A0A2D6KWA3-F1
#
_cell.length_a   1.000
_cell.length_b   1.000
_cell.length_c   1.000
_cell.angle_alpha   90.00
_cell.angle_beta   90.00
_cell.angle_gamma   90.00
#
_symmetry.space_group_name_H-M   'P 1'
#
loop_
_entity.id
_entity.type
_entity.pdbx_description
1 polymer ?
#
loop_
_entity_poly.entity_id
_entity_poly.type
_entity_poly.pdbx_seq_one_letter_code
_entity_poly.pdbx_strand_id
1 'polypeptide(L)'
;MKKGKSKREISVSEIFVVAFVLSLIALAVFFIKPAFTGYISVSETNNYTEYLGLEVNESSSYSWSLMNEGSLKRVSIDARFSGEGFAKVYLREGDTDYLIFDSSQSDEGGLAGVTGFAVLNESIENETLEEQVEVNMSETNVSEHPEKFEEFLGNQKSEEQISKFIQNLTVLNETVLNKTIKLVLNYYNDSSFDIDNDGVEEIDGVVDLSVKDTEFDFEVNSSNLCTRWSVNSGENVNHVCHGVEECCGFLGLDSDSSEWDDVYYSYLEKEGTGYDNVVSAQVVYAYYDFKKLEAEVAYSGVSDLSVRFSTPKTEINDFCLETCLLPGLNASSYSLFFEVENGTLEVESVSYTVEKEREINNAPKLVRNVSDVKLVEGGNYTINLREYFVDEDGDVLSYSYYEAEGLNVSIDGEIAVVSASGFVGSRSMFFVANDSSLVAVSNVFRVSVSEIVEEETEKINRTRVVIGRPVKWVKRVKLDKKEAGIRVNVTKGAFNVSVKDIVNDIELDKSKIKVVEDNVVKSLGEYENEKRGIEPKKSNMITGAVIGLASSEEQNITEIIIEDLIEEIEVEYYTEGPTAEEVVISDYKKRIVVSSDIHYEDILSYTYLPVEANEEAVRLYWLVNGSRQEVSIDKFDTNSNGLVDYVEWIVPSL
;
A
#
# COMPACT_ATOMS: atom_id res chain seq x y z
N MET A 1 -0.33 -38.09 -86.04
CA MET A 1 -1.55 -37.69 -85.32
C MET A 1 -1.23 -36.51 -84.42
N LYS A 2 -1.76 -35.31 -84.71
CA LYS A 2 -1.65 -34.10 -83.88
C LYS A 2 -2.90 -34.01 -82.99
N LYS A 3 -2.73 -33.92 -81.67
CA LYS A 3 -3.81 -33.57 -80.71
C LYS A 3 -3.90 -32.05 -80.59
N GLY A 4 -5.05 -31.48 -80.93
CA GLY A 4 -5.34 -30.05 -80.82
C GLY A 4 -5.70 -29.63 -79.40
N LYS A 5 -5.21 -28.45 -78.98
CA LYS A 5 -5.62 -27.74 -77.76
C LYS A 5 -6.91 -26.95 -78.06
N SER A 6 -7.92 -27.11 -77.21
CA SER A 6 -9.11 -26.25 -77.16
C SER A 6 -8.76 -24.96 -76.41
N LYS A 7 -8.95 -23.80 -77.06
CA LYS A 7 -8.91 -22.47 -76.41
C LYS A 7 -10.30 -22.19 -75.83
N ARG A 8 -10.38 -21.87 -74.54
CA ARG A 8 -11.59 -21.38 -73.87
C ARG A 8 -11.66 -19.86 -74.11
N GLU A 9 -12.63 -19.40 -74.89
CA GLU A 9 -12.92 -17.98 -75.07
C GLU A 9 -13.61 -17.45 -73.80
N ILE A 10 -12.98 -16.48 -73.14
CA ILE A 10 -13.52 -15.78 -71.96
C ILE A 10 -14.53 -14.77 -72.46
N SER A 11 -15.77 -14.83 -71.96
CA SER A 11 -16.83 -13.92 -72.41
C SER A 11 -16.63 -12.52 -71.82
N VAL A 12 -17.01 -11.49 -72.58
CA VAL A 12 -16.85 -10.08 -72.19
C VAL A 12 -17.55 -9.76 -70.85
N SER A 13 -18.57 -10.54 -70.45
CA SER A 13 -19.24 -10.38 -69.16
C SER A 13 -18.37 -10.79 -67.96
N GLU A 14 -17.49 -11.79 -68.11
CA GLU A 14 -16.60 -12.23 -67.02
C GLU A 14 -15.51 -11.20 -66.73
N ILE A 15 -15.03 -10.49 -67.75
CA ILE A 15 -14.04 -9.42 -67.59
C ILE A 15 -14.64 -8.21 -66.85
N PHE A 16 -15.89 -7.86 -67.15
CA PHE A 16 -16.58 -6.76 -66.47
C PHE A 16 -16.86 -7.06 -64.99
N VAL A 17 -17.19 -8.30 -64.65
CA VAL A 17 -17.41 -8.69 -63.25
C VAL A 17 -16.11 -8.63 -62.46
N VAL A 18 -15.00 -9.12 -63.03
CA VAL A 18 -13.68 -9.06 -62.37
C VAL A 18 -13.21 -7.61 -62.20
N ALA A 19 -13.39 -6.77 -63.23
CA ALA A 19 -13.04 -5.35 -63.15
C ALA A 19 -13.92 -4.59 -62.14
N PHE A 20 -15.21 -4.92 -62.03
CA PHE A 20 -16.12 -4.32 -61.05
C PHE A 20 -15.79 -4.74 -59.62
N VAL A 21 -15.44 -6.01 -59.41
CA VAL A 21 -14.99 -6.52 -58.10
C VAL A 21 -13.65 -5.88 -57.70
N LEU A 22 -12.69 -5.76 -58.62
CA LEU A 22 -11.42 -5.08 -58.35
C LEU A 22 -11.60 -3.58 -58.07
N SER A 23 -12.54 -2.93 -58.76
CA SER A 23 -12.91 -1.53 -58.50
C SER A 23 -13.55 -1.37 -57.12
N LEU A 24 -14.45 -2.28 -56.71
CA LEU A 24 -15.04 -2.29 -55.37
C LEU A 24 -14.00 -2.54 -54.28
N ILE A 25 -13.02 -3.41 -54.52
CA ILE A 25 -11.90 -3.65 -53.60
C ILE A 25 -11.02 -2.40 -53.51
N ALA A 26 -10.70 -1.76 -54.64
CA ALA A 26 -9.93 -0.52 -54.66
C ALA A 26 -10.66 0.64 -53.96
N LEU A 27 -11.99 0.73 -54.12
CA LEU A 27 -12.83 1.70 -53.42
C LEU A 27 -12.89 1.42 -51.90
N ALA A 28 -13.01 0.14 -51.50
CA ALA A 28 -12.99 -0.28 -50.11
C ALA A 28 -11.65 0.05 -49.43
N VAL A 29 -10.53 -0.13 -50.14
CA VAL A 29 -9.19 0.26 -49.65
C VAL A 29 -9.03 1.78 -49.55
N PHE A 30 -9.79 2.58 -50.32
CA PHE A 30 -9.76 4.04 -50.24
C PHE A 30 -10.58 4.59 -49.06
N PHE A 31 -11.60 3.85 -48.59
CA PHE A 31 -12.41 4.21 -47.41
C PHE A 31 -11.86 3.64 -46.10
N ILE A 32 -11.03 2.61 -46.15
CA ILE A 32 -10.23 2.15 -45.01
C ILE A 32 -8.92 2.95 -45.04
N LYS A 33 -8.91 4.14 -44.43
CA LYS A 33 -7.64 4.78 -44.08
C LYS A 33 -6.92 3.81 -43.14
N PRO A 34 -5.75 3.24 -43.50
CA PRO A 34 -4.99 2.50 -42.52
C PRO A 34 -4.58 3.52 -41.45
N ALA A 35 -5.11 3.37 -40.24
CA ALA A 35 -4.46 3.97 -39.10
C ALA A 35 -3.10 3.27 -39.01
N PHE A 36 -2.04 3.96 -39.41
CA PHE A 36 -0.72 3.61 -38.93
C PHE A 36 -0.82 3.75 -37.41
N THR A 37 -0.98 2.63 -36.71
CA THR A 37 -0.71 2.57 -35.28
C THR A 37 0.80 2.70 -35.15
N GLY A 38 1.30 3.93 -35.27
CA GLY A 38 2.55 4.27 -34.62
C GLY A 38 2.40 3.89 -33.17
N TYR A 39 3.41 3.25 -32.59
CA TYR A 39 3.53 3.07 -31.16
C TYR A 39 3.54 4.48 -30.54
N ILE A 40 2.36 4.95 -30.13
CA ILE A 40 2.24 6.10 -29.24
C ILE A 40 2.30 5.47 -27.86
N SER A 41 3.47 5.51 -27.23
CA SER A 41 3.54 5.35 -25.77
C SER A 41 2.77 6.54 -25.19
N VAL A 42 1.56 6.29 -24.70
CA VAL A 42 0.82 7.30 -23.96
C VAL A 42 1.49 7.37 -22.59
N SER A 43 2.26 8.43 -22.33
CA SER A 43 2.80 8.70 -21.00
C SER A 43 1.87 9.66 -20.26
N GLU A 44 1.78 9.49 -18.95
CA GLU A 44 1.04 10.36 -18.03
C GLU A 44 2.04 11.07 -17.11
N THR A 45 1.93 12.40 -17.03
CA THR A 45 2.75 13.23 -16.14
C THR A 45 1.98 13.56 -14.88
N ASN A 46 2.56 13.30 -13.71
CA ASN A 46 1.98 13.61 -12.41
C ASN A 46 2.88 14.58 -11.64
N ASN A 47 2.27 15.54 -10.95
CA ASN A 47 2.96 16.52 -10.10
C ASN A 47 2.75 16.16 -8.63
N TYR A 48 3.80 16.26 -7.84
CA TYR A 48 3.82 15.96 -6.42
C TYR A 48 4.57 17.06 -5.67
N THR A 49 4.23 17.22 -4.40
CA THR A 49 4.91 18.15 -3.49
C THR A 49 5.21 17.40 -2.20
N GLU A 50 6.46 17.47 -1.75
CA GLU A 50 6.96 16.84 -0.53
C GLU A 50 7.50 17.89 0.43
N TYR A 51 7.01 17.88 1.66
CA TYR A 51 7.48 18.77 2.71
C TYR A 51 8.77 18.23 3.31
N LEU A 52 9.85 19.02 3.26
CA LEU A 52 11.15 18.64 3.81
C LEU A 52 11.44 19.32 5.15
N GLY A 53 11.08 20.61 5.30
CA GLY A 53 11.31 21.39 6.51
C GLY A 53 12.78 21.40 6.95
N LEU A 54 13.70 21.70 6.03
CA LEU A 54 15.14 21.71 6.29
C LEU A 54 15.60 23.14 6.62
N GLU A 55 16.51 23.26 7.58
CA GLU A 55 17.23 24.50 7.88
C GLU A 55 18.72 24.25 7.63
N VAL A 56 19.31 25.02 6.71
CA VAL A 56 20.68 24.83 6.23
C VAL A 56 21.48 26.10 6.44
N ASN A 57 22.42 26.05 7.39
CA ASN A 57 23.31 27.16 7.76
C ASN A 57 24.76 26.96 7.27
N GLU A 58 25.08 25.77 6.76
CA GLU A 58 26.37 25.45 6.14
C GLU A 58 26.19 24.48 4.97
N SER A 59 27.15 24.50 4.03
CA SER A 59 27.13 23.62 2.86
C SER A 59 27.02 22.15 3.25
N SER A 60 25.98 21.47 2.76
CA SER A 60 25.62 20.12 3.18
C SER A 60 24.86 19.36 2.09
N SER A 61 24.70 18.05 2.26
CA SER A 61 23.93 17.21 1.34
C SER A 61 22.78 16.51 2.05
N TYR A 62 21.60 16.52 1.43
CA TYR A 62 20.42 15.79 1.89
C TYR A 62 20.03 14.70 0.90
N SER A 63 19.86 13.47 1.39
CA SER A 63 19.39 12.36 0.56
C SER A 63 17.87 12.41 0.47
N TRP A 64 17.36 12.64 -0.74
CA TRP A 64 15.94 12.75 -1.04
C TRP A 64 15.45 11.49 -1.77
N SER A 65 14.55 10.74 -1.15
CA SER A 65 13.92 9.56 -1.76
C SER A 65 12.53 9.94 -2.28
N LEU A 66 12.24 9.65 -3.55
CA LEU A 66 10.95 9.96 -4.15
C LEU A 66 9.85 9.12 -3.52
N MET A 67 8.79 9.73 -2.98
CA MET A 67 7.60 8.97 -2.56
C MET A 67 6.87 8.36 -3.75
N ASN A 68 6.89 9.04 -4.90
CA ASN A 68 6.29 8.58 -6.15
C ASN A 68 7.36 8.44 -7.21
N GLU A 69 7.84 7.21 -7.43
CA GLU A 69 8.84 6.89 -8.45
C GLU A 69 8.30 7.14 -9.86
N GLY A 70 9.20 7.44 -10.81
CA GLY A 70 8.90 7.62 -12.23
C GLY A 70 10.04 8.38 -12.91
N SER A 71 9.89 8.68 -14.21
CA SER A 71 10.90 9.46 -14.92
C SER A 71 10.81 10.93 -14.52
N LEU A 72 11.77 11.42 -13.75
CA LEU A 72 11.77 12.76 -13.16
C LEU A 72 12.02 13.83 -14.23
N LYS A 73 11.02 14.69 -14.46
CA LYS A 73 11.00 15.72 -15.51
C LYS A 73 11.14 17.14 -14.98
N ARG A 74 10.81 17.38 -13.72
CA ARG A 74 10.93 18.69 -13.09
C ARG A 74 11.17 18.54 -11.60
N VAL A 75 11.99 19.42 -11.04
CA VAL A 75 12.15 19.63 -9.58
C VAL A 75 12.21 21.12 -9.33
N SER A 76 11.43 21.61 -8.36
CA SER A 76 11.45 22.97 -7.84
C SER A 76 11.39 22.96 -6.32
N ILE A 77 11.77 24.06 -5.69
CA ILE A 77 11.74 24.22 -4.23
C ILE A 77 10.91 25.43 -3.80
N ASP A 78 10.28 25.28 -2.64
CA ASP A 78 9.81 26.39 -1.81
C ASP A 78 10.79 26.57 -0.65
N ALA A 79 11.36 27.76 -0.52
CA ALA A 79 12.39 28.04 0.47
C ALA A 79 12.37 29.49 0.96
N ARG A 80 13.04 29.76 2.07
CA ARG A 80 13.34 31.10 2.55
C ARG A 80 14.85 31.24 2.74
N PHE A 81 15.43 32.31 2.23
CA PHE A 81 16.84 32.62 2.43
C PHE A 81 16.99 33.88 3.28
N SER A 82 17.95 33.89 4.19
CA SER A 82 18.32 35.04 5.01
C SER A 82 19.82 35.12 5.20
N GLY A 83 20.38 36.33 5.31
CA GLY A 83 21.81 36.57 5.46
C GLY A 83 22.42 37.36 4.30
N GLU A 84 23.65 37.82 4.48
CA GLU A 84 24.35 38.71 3.53
C GLU A 84 25.15 37.96 2.46
N GLY A 85 25.32 36.64 2.60
CA GLY A 85 26.04 35.83 1.63
C GLY A 85 25.13 35.21 0.56
N PHE A 86 25.38 33.94 0.21
CA PHE A 86 24.64 33.27 -0.85
C PHE A 86 24.22 31.84 -0.49
N ALA A 87 23.21 31.34 -1.18
CA ALA A 87 22.76 29.97 -1.13
C ALA A 87 22.49 29.44 -2.55
N LYS A 88 22.99 28.24 -2.85
CA LYS A 88 22.67 27.48 -4.06
C LYS A 88 22.17 26.10 -3.71
N VAL A 89 21.23 25.61 -4.49
CA VAL A 89 20.65 24.27 -4.33
C VAL A 89 20.82 23.50 -5.64
N TYR A 90 21.39 22.30 -5.56
CA TYR A 90 21.62 21.41 -6.68
C TYR A 90 20.90 20.08 -6.48
N LEU A 91 20.32 19.54 -7.55
CA LEU A 91 19.92 18.14 -7.64
C LEU A 91 21.08 17.34 -8.23
N ARG A 92 21.67 16.44 -7.45
CA ARG A 92 22.80 15.59 -7.85
C ARG A 92 22.32 14.17 -8.18
N GLU A 93 22.65 13.72 -9.38
CA GLU A 93 22.50 12.33 -9.83
C GLU A 93 23.83 11.82 -10.38
N GLY A 94 24.46 10.89 -9.65
CA GLY A 94 25.80 10.40 -10.00
C GLY A 94 26.84 11.52 -9.99
N ASP A 95 27.47 11.76 -11.14
CA ASP A 95 28.48 12.82 -11.34
C ASP A 95 27.89 14.11 -11.95
N THR A 96 26.57 14.20 -12.11
CA THR A 96 25.90 15.36 -12.72
C THR A 96 25.12 16.15 -11.68
N ASP A 97 25.34 17.47 -11.66
CA ASP A 97 24.62 18.42 -10.83
C ASP A 97 23.69 19.26 -11.72
N TYR A 98 22.43 19.38 -11.31
CA TYR A 98 21.43 20.26 -11.93
C TYR A 98 21.09 21.38 -10.96
N LEU A 99 21.32 22.63 -11.34
CA LEU A 99 21.03 23.78 -10.49
C LEU A 99 19.51 23.99 -10.34
N ILE A 100 19.01 23.97 -9.10
CA ILE A 100 17.62 24.28 -8.76
C ILE A 100 17.48 25.77 -8.45
N PHE A 101 18.35 26.31 -7.59
CA PHE A 101 18.24 27.67 -7.07
C PHE A 101 19.62 28.30 -6.86
N ASP A 102 19.72 29.61 -7.08
CA ASP A 102 20.89 30.44 -6.85
C ASP A 102 20.45 31.83 -6.35
N SER A 103 20.70 32.13 -5.07
CA SER A 103 20.28 33.38 -4.46
C SER A 103 20.92 34.60 -5.10
N SER A 104 22.11 34.46 -5.71
CA SER A 104 22.82 35.56 -6.35
C SER A 104 22.20 36.01 -7.68
N GLN A 105 21.31 35.20 -8.26
CA GLN A 105 20.63 35.50 -9.52
C GLN A 105 19.23 36.11 -9.34
N SER A 106 18.81 36.34 -8.10
CA SER A 106 17.46 36.82 -7.75
C SER A 106 17.24 38.32 -8.03
N ASP A 107 18.30 39.10 -8.28
CA ASP A 107 18.25 40.55 -8.50
C ASP A 107 18.06 40.99 -9.97
N GLU A 108 18.17 40.08 -10.95
CA GLU A 108 17.82 40.40 -12.34
C GLU A 108 16.35 40.06 -12.60
N GLY A 109 15.51 41.08 -12.41
CA GLY A 109 14.06 40.95 -12.36
C GLY A 109 13.39 40.23 -13.53
N GLY A 110 12.32 39.54 -13.18
CA GLY A 110 11.18 39.27 -14.06
C GLY A 110 11.34 38.07 -14.97
N LEU A 111 10.54 37.03 -14.65
CA LEU A 111 10.08 35.98 -15.55
C LEU A 111 9.93 36.47 -17.01
N ALA A 112 10.93 36.21 -17.84
CA ALA A 112 10.83 36.22 -19.29
C ALA A 112 11.62 35.04 -19.84
N GLY A 113 10.89 34.09 -20.42
CA GLY A 113 11.40 32.80 -20.84
C GLY A 113 12.45 32.82 -21.94
N VAL A 114 13.15 31.69 -22.01
CA VAL A 114 13.78 31.06 -23.18
C VAL A 114 14.61 32.00 -24.08
N THR A 115 15.93 31.89 -23.99
CA THR A 115 16.75 31.52 -25.17
C THR A 115 18.03 30.83 -24.72
N GLY A 116 18.23 29.60 -25.18
CA GLY A 116 19.55 28.98 -25.19
C GLY A 116 20.44 29.66 -26.24
N PHE A 117 21.69 29.91 -25.90
CA PHE A 117 22.87 29.36 -26.55
C PHE A 117 24.13 29.86 -25.83
N ALA A 118 24.93 28.92 -25.36
CA ALA A 118 26.22 29.13 -24.72
C ALA A 118 27.22 29.84 -25.65
N VAL A 119 27.99 30.76 -25.07
CA VAL A 119 29.32 31.13 -25.57
C VAL A 119 30.32 30.81 -24.46
N LEU A 120 31.18 29.84 -24.74
CA LEU A 120 32.44 29.60 -24.05
C LEU A 120 33.27 30.90 -24.04
N ASN A 121 33.73 31.33 -22.87
CA ASN A 121 35.14 31.69 -22.78
C ASN A 121 35.73 31.50 -21.38
N GLU A 122 36.97 31.07 -21.43
CA GLU A 122 37.84 30.54 -20.39
C GLU A 122 38.33 31.58 -19.38
N SER A 123 38.50 31.06 -18.16
CA SER A 123 39.52 31.33 -17.14
C SER A 123 40.46 32.54 -17.33
N ILE A 124 40.53 33.38 -16.30
CA ILE A 124 41.79 33.99 -15.87
C ILE A 124 41.89 33.85 -14.35
N GLU A 125 42.95 33.15 -13.93
CA GLU A 125 43.42 33.01 -12.55
C GLU A 125 43.85 34.37 -11.98
N ASN A 126 43.54 34.57 -10.70
CA ASN A 126 44.14 35.58 -9.86
C ASN A 126 45.57 35.16 -9.47
N GLU A 127 46.55 36.05 -9.67
CA GLU A 127 47.78 36.06 -8.88
C GLU A 127 47.77 37.25 -7.91
N THR A 128 48.01 36.89 -6.66
CA THR A 128 48.22 37.71 -5.46
C THR A 128 49.39 38.69 -5.57
N LEU A 129 49.36 39.79 -4.80
CA LEU A 129 50.51 40.23 -3.98
C LEU A 129 50.07 41.26 -2.91
N GLU A 130 50.66 41.06 -1.73
CA GLU A 130 50.53 41.75 -0.45
C GLU A 130 50.96 43.23 -0.51
N GLU A 131 50.45 44.08 0.40
CA GLU A 131 51.31 44.70 1.44
C GLU A 131 50.51 45.39 2.55
N GLN A 132 51.04 45.29 3.77
CA GLN A 132 50.54 45.80 5.03
C GLN A 132 50.87 47.29 5.24
N VAL A 133 50.06 47.99 6.04
CA VAL A 133 50.49 49.18 6.79
C VAL A 133 49.93 49.12 8.21
N GLU A 134 50.81 48.82 9.16
CA GLU A 134 50.65 49.12 10.59
C GLU A 134 50.92 50.61 10.84
N VAL A 135 50.13 51.24 11.73
CA VAL A 135 50.58 52.40 12.49
C VAL A 135 50.32 52.16 13.98
N ASN A 136 51.42 52.08 14.71
CA ASN A 136 51.53 52.11 16.16
C ASN A 136 51.46 53.57 16.67
N MET A 137 50.82 53.80 17.82
CA MET A 137 51.42 54.62 18.90
C MET A 137 50.69 54.49 20.25
N SER A 138 51.40 53.82 21.16
CA SER A 138 51.57 53.96 22.61
C SER A 138 51.36 55.38 23.23
N GLU A 139 51.11 55.63 24.52
CA GLU A 139 51.68 55.10 25.78
C GLU A 139 50.83 55.42 27.05
N THR A 140 50.87 54.49 28.02
CA THR A 140 51.05 54.59 29.50
C THR A 140 50.00 55.11 30.51
N ASN A 141 49.65 54.18 31.41
CA ASN A 141 49.61 54.18 32.90
C ASN A 141 48.97 55.33 33.70
N VAL A 142 48.02 55.01 34.59
CA VAL A 142 48.22 54.95 36.07
C VAL A 142 47.06 54.18 36.75
N SER A 143 47.49 53.34 37.69
CA SER A 143 46.80 52.58 38.74
C SER A 143 45.76 53.36 39.57
N GLU A 144 44.64 52.72 39.96
CA GLU A 144 44.37 52.32 41.35
C GLU A 144 42.99 51.64 41.52
N HIS A 145 43.01 50.55 42.27
CA HIS A 145 41.89 49.81 42.85
C HIS A 145 41.64 50.36 44.26
N PRO A 146 40.40 50.39 44.80
CA PRO A 146 40.12 49.40 45.84
C PRO A 146 38.64 48.95 45.96
N GLU A 147 38.44 47.65 46.05
CA GLU A 147 37.30 47.04 46.76
C GLU A 147 37.58 46.91 48.27
N LYS A 148 36.65 47.38 49.12
CA LYS A 148 36.10 46.72 50.33
C LYS A 148 35.47 47.76 51.27
N PHE A 149 34.18 47.59 51.56
CA PHE A 149 33.52 48.23 52.69
C PHE A 149 32.43 47.32 53.28
N GLU A 150 32.80 46.48 54.24
CA GLU A 150 31.94 46.09 55.37
C GLU A 150 32.85 45.65 56.52
N GLU A 151 32.88 46.47 57.59
CA GLU A 151 32.96 46.08 59.00
C GLU A 151 33.44 47.29 59.83
N PHE A 152 32.51 48.01 60.48
CA PHE A 152 32.77 48.58 61.81
C PHE A 152 31.47 49.04 62.51
N LEU A 153 30.97 48.21 63.43
CA LEU A 153 30.09 48.65 64.51
C LEU A 153 30.98 49.13 65.68
N GLY A 154 31.01 50.44 65.91
CA GLY A 154 31.65 51.06 67.06
C GLY A 154 30.64 51.88 67.88
N ASN A 155 30.15 51.30 68.98
CA ASN A 155 29.33 51.97 69.98
C ASN A 155 30.13 53.03 70.77
N GLN A 156 29.50 54.20 71.00
CA GLN A 156 29.43 54.99 72.25
C GLN A 156 29.50 56.51 72.01
N LYS A 157 28.36 57.21 72.15
CA LYS A 157 28.19 58.32 73.12
C LYS A 157 26.77 58.92 73.13
N SER A 158 26.12 58.73 74.28
CA SER A 158 25.08 59.51 74.98
C SER A 158 23.85 60.06 74.22
N GLU A 159 22.70 59.46 74.54
CA GLU A 159 21.32 59.78 74.12
C GLU A 159 20.79 61.17 74.57
N GLU A 160 21.55 61.96 75.31
CA GLU A 160 21.04 63.21 75.92
C GLU A 160 21.24 64.46 75.04
N GLN A 161 22.09 64.40 74.00
CA GLN A 161 22.26 65.50 73.03
C GLN A 161 21.35 65.35 71.79
N ILE A 162 20.91 64.14 71.47
CA ILE A 162 20.01 63.86 70.34
C ILE A 162 18.58 64.31 70.67
N SER A 163 18.15 64.21 71.93
CA SER A 163 16.82 64.65 72.39
C SER A 163 16.59 66.16 72.21
N LYS A 164 17.60 67.01 72.41
CA LYS A 164 17.49 68.47 72.23
C LYS A 164 17.58 68.92 70.77
N PHE A 165 18.20 68.13 69.91
CA PHE A 165 18.25 68.39 68.47
C PHE A 165 16.92 67.99 67.79
N ILE A 166 16.31 66.88 68.23
CA ILE A 166 15.02 66.41 67.71
C ILE A 166 13.86 67.33 68.12
N GLN A 167 13.94 68.01 69.28
CA GLN A 167 12.86 68.90 69.74
C GLN A 167 12.78 70.24 68.97
N ASN A 168 13.84 70.63 68.25
CA ASN A 168 13.84 71.81 67.37
C ASN A 168 13.50 71.50 65.91
N LEU A 169 13.42 70.22 65.51
CA LEU A 169 12.96 69.83 64.17
C LEU A 169 11.45 69.57 64.08
N THR A 170 10.73 69.55 65.21
CA THR A 170 9.30 69.21 65.25
C THR A 170 8.34 70.41 65.13
N VAL A 171 8.79 71.54 64.57
CA VAL A 171 7.90 72.65 64.19
C VAL A 171 8.28 73.20 62.81
N LEU A 172 7.97 72.40 61.79
CA LEU A 172 7.49 72.86 60.47
C LEU A 172 6.73 71.67 59.87
N ASN A 173 5.55 71.44 60.44
CA ASN A 173 4.57 70.51 59.90
C ASN A 173 3.81 71.26 58.80
N GLU A 174 4.45 71.42 57.65
CA GLU A 174 3.77 71.61 56.38
C GLU A 174 3.74 70.25 55.69
N THR A 175 2.56 69.89 55.18
CA THR A 175 2.31 68.66 54.44
C THR A 175 3.24 68.60 53.23
N VAL A 176 4.32 67.80 53.31
CA VAL A 176 5.08 67.39 52.12
C VAL A 176 4.15 66.50 51.30
N LEU A 177 3.55 67.07 50.27
CA LEU A 177 2.82 66.33 49.26
C LEU A 177 3.88 65.57 48.44
N ASN A 178 4.04 64.27 48.69
CA ASN A 178 4.93 63.45 47.86
C ASN A 178 4.35 63.39 46.45
N LYS A 179 5.01 64.05 45.50
CA LYS A 179 4.68 64.00 44.06
C LYS A 179 4.93 62.59 43.53
N THR A 180 3.93 62.01 42.88
CA THR A 180 4.00 60.68 42.28
C THR A 180 3.88 60.80 40.77
N ILE A 181 4.81 60.15 40.06
CA ILE A 181 4.80 60.00 38.60
C ILE A 181 4.57 58.52 38.30
N LYS A 182 3.44 58.20 37.66
CA LYS A 182 3.11 56.84 37.23
C LYS A 182 3.42 56.70 35.74
N LEU A 183 4.62 56.18 35.46
CA LEU A 183 5.10 55.91 34.10
C LEU A 183 4.15 54.95 33.38
N VAL A 184 3.84 55.29 32.13
CA VAL A 184 3.19 54.41 31.17
C VAL A 184 4.10 54.35 29.95
N LEU A 185 4.74 53.20 29.71
CA LEU A 185 5.60 52.95 28.56
C LEU A 185 4.90 51.95 27.65
N ASN A 186 4.67 52.33 26.39
CA ASN A 186 4.03 51.50 25.36
C ASN A 186 4.77 51.64 24.02
N TYR A 187 4.54 50.70 23.11
CA TYR A 187 4.80 50.91 21.67
C TYR A 187 3.86 52.01 21.14
N TYR A 188 4.34 52.82 20.20
CA TYR A 188 3.63 54.02 19.75
C TYR A 188 2.64 53.71 18.62
N ASN A 189 1.36 53.67 18.99
CA ASN A 189 0.27 53.22 18.11
C ASN A 189 -0.17 54.19 16.99
N ASP A 190 0.40 55.39 16.91
CA ASP A 190 -0.04 56.48 16.03
C ASP A 190 0.97 56.76 14.90
N SER A 191 1.69 55.73 14.44
CA SER A 191 2.77 55.86 13.45
C SER A 191 2.71 54.80 12.33
N SER A 192 3.58 54.95 11.33
CA SER A 192 3.79 53.98 10.25
C SER A 192 4.93 52.98 10.53
N PHE A 193 5.55 53.07 11.70
CA PHE A 193 6.62 52.21 12.20
C PHE A 193 6.01 51.25 13.24
N ASP A 194 6.49 50.00 13.34
CA ASP A 194 5.97 48.96 14.25
C ASP A 194 4.43 48.91 14.26
N ILE A 195 3.84 48.71 13.06
CA ILE A 195 2.39 48.84 12.83
C ILE A 195 1.59 47.89 13.72
N ASP A 196 2.12 46.70 14.02
CA ASP A 196 1.52 45.70 14.90
C ASP A 196 1.87 45.89 16.39
N ASN A 197 2.76 46.83 16.72
CA ASN A 197 3.11 47.25 18.08
C ASN A 197 3.61 46.08 18.93
N ASP A 198 4.42 45.21 18.33
CA ASP A 198 4.95 44.02 18.97
C ASP A 198 6.44 44.13 19.33
N GLY A 199 7.09 45.22 18.89
CA GLY A 199 8.49 45.51 19.14
C GLY A 199 9.46 44.67 18.30
N VAL A 200 9.00 44.08 17.19
CA VAL A 200 9.82 43.28 16.27
C VAL A 200 9.78 43.88 14.87
N GLU A 201 10.95 44.22 14.34
CA GLU A 201 11.07 44.80 13.00
C GLU A 201 12.17 44.13 12.17
N GLU A 202 12.21 44.41 10.87
CA GLU A 202 13.37 44.06 10.03
C GLU A 202 14.56 44.98 10.33
N ILE A 203 15.79 44.61 9.92
CA ILE A 203 17.01 45.40 10.21
C ILE A 203 16.99 46.84 9.66
N ASP A 204 16.14 47.14 8.66
CA ASP A 204 15.89 48.47 8.11
C ASP A 204 14.64 49.15 8.70
N GLY A 205 13.90 48.43 9.56
CA GLY A 205 12.72 48.91 10.27
C GLY A 205 13.04 49.75 11.51
N VAL A 206 11.99 50.32 12.09
CA VAL A 206 12.07 51.20 13.26
C VAL A 206 11.00 50.78 14.24
N VAL A 207 11.37 50.58 15.50
CA VAL A 207 10.42 50.38 16.61
C VAL A 207 10.29 51.68 17.38
N ASP A 208 9.06 52.14 17.60
CA ASP A 208 8.77 53.41 18.24
C ASP A 208 8.09 53.24 19.60
N LEU A 209 8.63 53.96 20.60
CA LEU A 209 8.21 53.85 21.99
C LEU A 209 7.71 55.20 22.50
N SER A 210 6.68 55.18 23.35
CA SER A 210 6.08 56.39 23.89
C SER A 210 5.86 56.33 25.40
N VAL A 211 6.09 57.46 26.05
CA VAL A 211 5.76 57.71 27.47
C VAL A 211 4.62 58.73 27.66
N LYS A 212 3.95 59.12 26.57
CA LYS A 212 2.96 60.20 26.52
C LYS A 212 1.77 60.01 27.47
N ASP A 213 1.42 58.76 27.76
CA ASP A 213 0.30 58.41 28.65
C ASP A 213 0.70 58.41 30.15
N THR A 214 1.89 58.89 30.49
CA THR A 214 2.36 58.99 31.89
C THR A 214 1.43 59.87 32.73
N GLU A 215 1.01 59.36 33.88
CA GLU A 215 0.07 60.02 34.79
C GLU A 215 0.80 60.70 35.96
N PHE A 216 0.29 61.87 36.39
CA PHE A 216 0.86 62.66 37.48
C PHE A 216 -0.20 62.97 38.53
N ASP A 217 0.16 62.89 39.82
CA ASP A 217 -0.76 63.24 40.93
C ASP A 217 -0.72 64.73 41.33
N PHE A 218 0.03 65.54 40.59
CA PHE A 218 0.27 66.96 40.84
C PHE A 218 0.15 67.78 39.55
N GLU A 219 0.01 69.11 39.69
CA GLU A 219 0.02 70.03 38.55
C GLU A 219 1.44 70.13 37.98
N VAL A 220 1.63 69.60 36.77
CA VAL A 220 2.92 69.51 36.10
C VAL A 220 3.20 70.73 35.25
N ASN A 221 4.44 71.21 35.32
CA ASN A 221 5.01 72.08 34.28
C ASN A 221 5.92 71.22 33.40
N SER A 222 5.58 71.07 32.12
CA SER A 222 6.33 70.24 31.16
C SER A 222 7.77 70.72 30.97
N SER A 223 8.04 72.01 31.16
CA SER A 223 9.41 72.56 31.10
C SER A 223 10.30 72.13 32.27
N ASN A 224 9.79 71.33 33.21
CA ASN A 224 10.59 70.72 34.27
C ASN A 224 10.63 69.20 34.14
N LEU A 225 10.08 68.64 33.05
CA LEU A 225 10.09 67.21 32.79
C LEU A 225 11.18 66.82 31.80
N CYS A 226 11.70 65.62 32.00
CA CYS A 226 12.53 64.92 31.05
C CYS A 226 12.36 63.41 31.22
N THR A 227 12.58 62.66 30.15
CA THR A 227 12.56 61.20 30.11
C THR A 227 13.97 60.70 29.84
N ARG A 228 14.47 59.87 30.75
CA ARG A 228 15.68 59.09 30.53
C ARG A 228 15.33 57.79 29.85
N TRP A 229 15.76 57.65 28.61
CA TRP A 229 15.75 56.39 27.86
C TRP A 229 17.06 55.64 28.13
N SER A 230 16.97 54.32 28.33
CA SER A 230 18.15 53.47 28.44
C SER A 230 17.99 52.26 27.53
N VAL A 231 18.92 52.11 26.58
CA VAL A 231 18.97 51.00 25.63
C VAL A 231 20.01 50.00 26.12
N ASN A 232 19.58 48.77 26.35
CA ASN A 232 20.45 47.67 26.75
C ASN A 232 20.48 46.61 25.64
N SER A 233 21.61 46.48 24.96
CA SER A 233 21.85 45.45 23.92
C SER A 233 22.63 44.23 24.46
N GLY A 234 22.68 44.06 25.78
CA GLY A 234 23.38 42.97 26.47
C GLY A 234 24.87 43.27 26.72
N GLU A 235 25.57 43.86 25.76
CA GLU A 235 26.99 44.23 25.90
C GLU A 235 27.19 45.67 26.37
N ASN A 236 26.31 46.58 25.96
CA ASN A 236 26.38 48.00 26.27
C ASN A 236 25.03 48.53 26.78
N VAL A 237 25.09 49.52 27.68
CA VAL A 237 23.92 50.28 28.11
C VAL A 237 24.16 51.75 27.79
N ASN A 238 23.36 52.29 26.87
CA ASN A 238 23.44 53.69 26.47
C ASN A 238 22.22 54.45 26.99
N HIS A 239 22.42 55.73 27.31
CA HIS A 239 21.40 56.59 27.90
C HIS A 239 21.17 57.83 27.04
N VAL A 240 19.90 58.14 26.78
CA VAL A 240 19.48 59.32 26.04
C VAL A 240 18.43 60.06 26.88
N CYS A 241 18.39 61.39 26.76
CA CYS A 241 17.41 62.21 27.46
C CYS A 241 16.53 63.00 26.50
N HIS A 242 15.22 62.88 26.66
CA HIS A 242 14.21 63.72 26.00
C HIS A 242 13.65 64.71 27.02
N GLY A 243 13.52 65.98 26.67
CA GLY A 243 13.07 67.06 27.56
C GLY A 243 14.03 68.24 27.55
N VAL A 244 13.68 69.29 28.27
CA VAL A 244 14.46 70.53 28.26
C VAL A 244 15.89 70.36 28.81
N GLU A 245 16.81 71.20 28.34
CA GLU A 245 18.23 71.16 28.72
C GLU A 245 18.45 71.20 30.24
N GLU A 246 17.65 71.98 30.98
CA GLU A 246 17.77 72.07 32.43
C GLU A 246 17.50 70.73 33.14
N CYS A 247 16.48 69.99 32.70
CA CYS A 247 16.13 68.70 33.30
C CYS A 247 17.11 67.59 32.86
N CYS A 248 17.46 67.53 31.57
CA CYS A 248 18.44 66.55 31.08
C CYS A 248 19.83 66.80 31.68
N GLY A 249 20.23 68.07 31.81
CA GLY A 249 21.47 68.46 32.48
C GLY A 249 21.50 68.06 33.95
N PHE A 250 20.35 68.05 34.65
CA PHE A 250 20.25 67.50 36.01
C PHE A 250 20.55 65.99 36.05
N LEU A 251 20.20 65.25 35.00
CA LEU A 251 20.54 63.83 34.84
C LEU A 251 21.97 63.58 34.32
N GLY A 252 22.72 64.64 33.99
CA GLY A 252 24.04 64.55 33.39
C GLY A 252 24.01 64.09 31.94
N LEU A 253 22.89 64.32 31.23
CA LEU A 253 22.69 63.95 29.84
C LEU A 253 22.40 65.20 29.00
N ASP A 254 22.82 65.18 27.74
CA ASP A 254 22.39 66.19 26.77
C ASP A 254 20.95 65.89 26.31
N SER A 255 20.20 66.95 25.99
CA SER A 255 18.84 66.85 25.46
C SER A 255 18.88 66.44 23.98
N ASP A 256 18.32 65.28 23.66
CA ASP A 256 18.17 64.76 22.29
C ASP A 256 16.86 65.25 21.63
N SER A 257 15.84 65.50 22.46
CA SER A 257 14.61 66.20 22.08
C SER A 257 14.22 67.23 23.14
N SER A 258 13.60 68.34 22.73
CA SER A 258 13.11 69.39 23.63
C SER A 258 11.85 69.00 24.43
N GLU A 259 11.06 68.04 23.95
CA GLU A 259 9.84 67.58 24.64
C GLU A 259 10.12 66.27 25.37
N TRP A 260 9.62 66.13 26.60
CA TRP A 260 9.90 64.96 27.44
C TRP A 260 9.15 63.70 26.98
N ASP A 261 8.01 63.87 26.32
CA ASP A 261 7.13 62.82 25.83
C ASP A 261 7.26 62.56 24.33
N ASP A 262 8.28 63.12 23.68
CA ASP A 262 8.60 62.82 22.29
C ASP A 262 8.90 61.32 22.11
N VAL A 263 8.39 60.78 21.01
CA VAL A 263 8.51 59.37 20.63
C VAL A 263 9.99 58.98 20.51
N TYR A 264 10.35 57.87 21.13
CA TYR A 264 11.68 57.30 21.02
C TYR A 264 11.72 56.26 19.89
N TYR A 265 12.45 56.59 18.83
CA TYR A 265 12.66 55.69 17.69
C TYR A 265 13.93 54.85 17.90
N SER A 266 13.77 53.53 17.92
CA SER A 266 14.84 52.54 17.98
C SER A 266 15.02 51.88 16.61
N TYR A 267 16.25 51.85 16.09
CA TYR A 267 16.63 51.14 14.87
C TYR A 267 18.04 50.57 15.05
N LEU A 268 18.42 49.61 14.21
CA LEU A 268 19.71 48.92 14.33
C LEU A 268 20.88 49.91 14.37
N GLU A 269 21.89 49.63 15.21
CA GLU A 269 23.08 50.46 15.47
C GLU A 269 22.86 51.80 16.21
N LYS A 270 21.65 52.37 16.22
CA LYS A 270 21.36 53.60 16.98
C LYS A 270 21.60 53.36 18.47
N GLU A 271 22.40 54.21 19.11
CA GLU A 271 22.73 54.07 20.54
C GLU A 271 23.19 52.65 20.93
N GLY A 272 23.94 51.98 20.04
CA GLY A 272 24.47 50.65 20.31
C GLY A 272 23.42 49.53 20.33
N THR A 273 22.25 49.76 19.73
CA THR A 273 21.19 48.77 19.51
C THR A 273 21.70 47.63 18.63
N GLY A 274 21.56 46.38 19.10
CA GLY A 274 21.85 45.14 18.37
C GLY A 274 20.57 44.43 17.90
N TYR A 275 20.60 43.10 17.71
CA TYR A 275 19.41 42.34 17.29
C TYR A 275 18.38 42.13 18.40
N ASP A 276 18.83 42.01 19.65
CA ASP A 276 17.97 41.87 20.84
C ASP A 276 18.27 42.99 21.82
N ASN A 277 17.26 43.80 22.15
CA ASN A 277 17.43 44.97 23.00
C ASN A 277 16.30 45.07 24.02
N VAL A 278 16.62 45.66 25.16
CA VAL A 278 15.66 46.09 26.16
C VAL A 278 15.74 47.60 26.29
N VAL A 279 14.66 48.30 25.91
CA VAL A 279 14.57 49.75 26.01
C VAL A 279 13.73 50.09 27.23
N SER A 280 14.30 50.88 28.13
CA SER A 280 13.64 51.31 29.36
C SER A 280 13.50 52.82 29.43
N ALA A 281 12.46 53.28 30.11
CA ALA A 281 12.18 54.70 30.30
C ALA A 281 12.04 55.05 31.79
N GLN A 282 12.42 56.27 32.14
CA GLN A 282 12.12 56.88 33.43
C GLN A 282 11.82 58.37 33.25
N VAL A 283 10.63 58.80 33.65
CA VAL A 283 10.23 60.21 33.62
C VAL A 283 10.67 60.87 34.93
N VAL A 284 11.31 62.02 34.80
CA VAL A 284 11.88 62.80 35.90
C VAL A 284 11.31 64.20 35.84
N TYR A 285 10.83 64.68 36.99
CA TYR A 285 10.50 66.07 37.21
C TYR A 285 11.63 66.70 38.01
N ALA A 286 12.30 67.72 37.47
CA ALA A 286 13.36 68.44 38.13
C ALA A 286 13.09 69.95 38.06
N TYR A 287 12.71 70.54 39.19
CA TYR A 287 12.58 71.97 39.36
C TYR A 287 13.61 72.49 40.37
N TYR A 288 14.31 73.56 40.04
CA TYR A 288 15.21 74.23 40.95
C TYR A 288 15.24 75.74 40.70
N ASP A 289 15.17 76.53 41.77
CA ASP A 289 15.33 77.99 41.74
C ASP A 289 16.46 78.40 42.69
N PHE A 290 17.64 78.66 42.12
CA PHE A 290 18.82 79.07 42.87
C PHE A 290 18.68 80.40 43.61
N LYS A 291 17.74 81.27 43.20
CA LYS A 291 17.49 82.54 43.89
C LYS A 291 16.66 82.34 45.15
N LYS A 292 15.77 81.35 45.14
CA LYS A 292 14.91 81.01 46.28
C LYS A 292 15.49 79.88 47.15
N LEU A 293 16.54 79.19 46.68
CA LEU A 293 17.09 77.99 47.32
C LEU A 293 16.03 76.88 47.46
N GLU A 294 15.15 76.78 46.46
CA GLU A 294 14.09 75.76 46.37
C GLU A 294 14.47 74.73 45.31
N ALA A 295 14.31 73.45 45.63
CA ALA A 295 14.48 72.36 44.69
C ALA A 295 13.42 71.29 44.96
N GLU A 296 12.78 70.82 43.89
CA GLU A 296 11.78 69.77 43.91
C GLU A 296 12.10 68.77 42.81
N VAL A 297 12.35 67.52 43.20
CA VAL A 297 12.66 66.43 42.26
C VAL A 297 11.72 65.27 42.54
N ALA A 298 11.11 64.74 41.48
CA ALA A 298 10.31 63.52 41.54
C ALA A 298 10.72 62.59 40.40
N TYR A 299 10.72 61.28 40.68
CA TYR A 299 11.07 60.23 39.71
C TYR A 299 9.88 59.31 39.55
N SER A 300 9.63 58.87 38.33
CA SER A 300 8.82 57.68 38.10
C SER A 300 9.60 56.42 38.49
N GLY A 301 8.88 55.30 38.56
CA GLY A 301 9.50 53.98 38.41
C GLY A 301 10.14 53.83 37.02
N VAL A 302 10.87 52.73 36.83
CA VAL A 302 11.40 52.35 35.51
C VAL A 302 10.49 51.27 34.93
N SER A 303 10.19 51.36 33.65
CA SER A 303 9.51 50.33 32.86
C SER A 303 10.33 50.06 31.60
N ASP A 304 10.23 48.85 31.07
CA ASP A 304 10.97 48.41 29.90
C ASP A 304 10.09 47.64 28.90
N LEU A 305 10.50 47.68 27.63
CA LEU A 305 9.93 46.95 26.51
C LEU A 305 11.05 46.30 25.69
N SER A 306 10.73 45.16 25.08
CA SER A 306 11.65 44.46 24.18
C SER A 306 11.63 45.11 22.81
N VAL A 307 12.81 45.25 22.20
CA VAL A 307 12.97 45.72 20.81
C VAL A 307 13.89 44.75 20.08
N ARG A 308 13.38 44.11 19.03
CA ARG A 308 14.10 43.09 18.26
C ARG A 308 14.17 43.43 16.78
N PHE A 309 15.32 43.18 16.19
CA PHE A 309 15.53 43.31 14.75
C PHE A 309 15.83 41.94 14.14
N SER A 310 15.24 41.66 12.97
CA SER A 310 15.43 40.42 12.23
C SER A 310 15.91 40.70 10.82
N THR A 311 16.73 39.81 10.25
CA THR A 311 17.18 39.95 8.86
C THR A 311 16.02 39.66 7.90
N PRO A 312 15.87 40.41 6.79
CA PRO A 312 14.86 40.15 5.79
C PRO A 312 14.99 38.71 5.28
N LYS A 313 13.85 38.01 5.19
CA LYS A 313 13.77 36.67 4.60
C LYS A 313 13.27 36.80 3.17
N THR A 314 14.09 36.41 2.19
CA THR A 314 13.63 36.28 0.81
C THR A 314 12.84 34.99 0.67
N GLU A 315 11.52 35.10 0.44
CA GLU A 315 10.68 33.94 0.12
C GLU A 315 10.84 33.54 -1.35
N ILE A 316 11.05 32.25 -1.56
CA ILE A 316 11.30 31.60 -2.86
C ILE A 316 10.18 30.57 -3.03
N ASN A 317 9.35 30.73 -4.05
CA ASN A 317 8.19 29.86 -4.28
C ASN A 317 8.27 29.21 -5.67
N ASP A 318 8.07 27.89 -5.71
CA ASP A 318 8.09 27.01 -6.89
C ASP A 318 9.27 27.29 -7.83
N PHE A 319 10.45 27.51 -7.26
CA PHE A 319 11.62 27.96 -8.02
C PHE A 319 12.42 26.78 -8.58
N CYS A 320 12.79 26.90 -9.84
CA CYS A 320 13.69 25.99 -10.54
C CYS A 320 14.51 26.77 -11.57
N LEU A 321 15.73 26.31 -11.84
CA LEU A 321 16.56 26.81 -12.94
C LEU A 321 16.71 25.72 -13.99
N GLU A 322 17.78 24.95 -13.93
CA GLU A 322 18.02 23.83 -14.86
C GLU A 322 17.02 22.70 -14.64
N THR A 323 16.53 22.57 -13.42
CA THR A 323 15.58 21.53 -13.02
C THR A 323 14.14 21.81 -13.43
N CYS A 324 13.84 22.92 -14.12
CA CYS A 324 12.51 23.15 -14.68
C CYS A 324 12.17 22.18 -15.81
N LEU A 325 13.20 21.66 -16.51
CA LEU A 325 13.07 20.68 -17.59
C LEU A 325 14.24 19.70 -17.56
N LEU A 326 14.04 18.58 -16.87
CA LEU A 326 15.00 17.49 -16.78
C LEU A 326 14.83 16.50 -17.95
N PRO A 327 15.90 15.78 -18.34
CA PRO A 327 15.84 14.82 -19.45
C PRO A 327 14.98 13.57 -19.14
N GLY A 328 14.52 13.39 -17.89
CA GLY A 328 13.84 12.18 -17.43
C GLY A 328 14.78 11.28 -16.66
N LEU A 329 15.11 11.68 -15.43
CA LEU A 329 16.01 10.91 -14.56
C LEU A 329 15.24 9.74 -13.94
N ASN A 330 15.84 8.55 -13.84
CA ASN A 330 15.12 7.31 -13.51
C ASN A 330 15.62 6.63 -12.22
N ALA A 331 16.24 7.38 -11.31
CA ALA A 331 16.58 6.91 -9.98
C ALA A 331 15.40 7.05 -9.01
N SER A 332 15.34 6.20 -7.99
CA SER A 332 14.35 6.28 -6.89
C SER A 332 14.78 7.21 -5.76
N SER A 333 16.04 7.65 -5.76
CA SER A 333 16.60 8.59 -4.79
C SER A 333 17.65 9.49 -5.42
N TYR A 334 17.68 10.75 -5.00
CA TYR A 334 18.62 11.78 -5.43
C TYR A 334 19.30 12.43 -4.22
N SER A 335 20.35 13.21 -4.45
CA SER A 335 20.96 14.03 -3.42
C SER A 335 20.68 15.50 -3.71
N LEU A 336 20.08 16.22 -2.77
CA LEU A 336 20.06 17.67 -2.79
C LEU A 336 21.38 18.16 -2.16
N PHE A 337 22.16 18.93 -2.90
CA PHE A 337 23.38 19.53 -2.38
C PHE A 337 23.17 21.03 -2.21
N PHE A 338 23.41 21.52 -1.00
CA PHE A 338 23.28 22.91 -0.61
C PHE A 338 24.68 23.52 -0.47
N GLU A 339 24.90 24.65 -1.13
CA GLU A 339 26.09 25.47 -0.97
C GLU A 339 25.64 26.76 -0.30
N VAL A 340 26.07 27.00 0.95
CA VAL A 340 25.64 28.16 1.75
C VAL A 340 26.86 28.83 2.36
N GLU A 341 26.98 30.14 2.16
CA GLU A 341 27.99 31.00 2.78
C GLU A 341 27.30 32.22 3.39
N ASN A 342 27.61 32.51 4.66
CA ASN A 342 27.11 33.69 5.40
C ASN A 342 25.59 33.93 5.31
N GLY A 343 24.80 32.86 5.46
CA GLY A 343 23.33 32.91 5.49
C GLY A 343 22.70 31.59 5.93
N THR A 344 21.37 31.58 6.01
CA THR A 344 20.55 30.43 6.36
C THR A 344 19.48 30.23 5.29
N LEU A 345 19.42 29.02 4.74
CA LEU A 345 18.40 28.58 3.79
C LEU A 345 17.42 27.61 4.49
N GLU A 346 16.17 28.02 4.60
CA GLU A 346 15.06 27.20 5.09
C GLU A 346 14.30 26.61 3.89
N VAL A 347 14.44 25.32 3.59
CA VAL A 347 13.70 24.65 2.52
C VAL A 347 12.42 24.05 3.09
N GLU A 348 11.27 24.62 2.71
CA GLU A 348 9.96 24.15 3.14
C GLU A 348 9.57 22.87 2.41
N SER A 349 9.60 22.92 1.07
CA SER A 349 9.06 21.86 0.22
C SER A 349 9.87 21.67 -1.07
N VAL A 350 9.79 20.47 -1.63
CA VAL A 350 10.21 20.14 -2.99
C VAL A 350 9.00 19.74 -3.80
N SER A 351 8.77 20.43 -4.91
CA SER A 351 7.75 20.06 -5.90
C SER A 351 8.41 19.38 -7.10
N TYR A 352 7.83 18.28 -7.58
CA TYR A 352 8.42 17.51 -8.67
C TYR A 352 7.38 16.90 -9.61
N THR A 353 7.80 16.69 -10.86
CA THR A 353 6.99 16.05 -11.90
C THR A 353 7.63 14.75 -12.34
N VAL A 354 6.87 13.66 -12.33
CA VAL A 354 7.30 12.38 -12.91
C VAL A 354 6.41 11.99 -14.08
N GLU A 355 7.03 11.43 -15.11
CA GLU A 355 6.38 10.80 -16.25
C GLU A 355 6.35 9.28 -16.04
N LYS A 356 5.16 8.69 -16.14
CA LYS A 356 4.94 7.23 -16.11
C LYS A 356 4.34 6.77 -17.43
N GLU A 357 4.76 5.61 -17.92
CA GLU A 357 4.07 4.96 -19.03
C GLU A 357 2.69 4.50 -18.57
N ARG A 358 1.65 4.80 -19.36
CA ARG A 358 0.30 4.31 -19.09
C ARG A 358 0.19 2.90 -19.65
N GLU A 359 -0.11 1.92 -18.80
CA GLU A 359 -0.47 0.59 -19.28
C GLU A 359 -1.79 0.68 -20.06
N ILE A 360 -1.76 0.30 -21.33
CA ILE A 360 -2.93 0.28 -22.19
C ILE A 360 -3.66 -1.03 -21.88
N ASN A 361 -4.82 -0.96 -21.23
CA ASN A 361 -5.64 -2.14 -21.00
C ASN A 361 -6.07 -2.78 -22.34
N ASN A 362 -5.83 -4.07 -22.49
CA ASN A 362 -6.14 -4.92 -23.62
C ASN A 362 -7.35 -5.79 -23.29
N ALA A 363 -8.36 -5.79 -24.17
CA ALA A 363 -9.53 -6.64 -23.98
C ALA A 363 -9.15 -8.14 -23.83
N PRO A 364 -9.91 -8.92 -23.06
CA PRO A 364 -9.67 -10.36 -22.93
C PRO A 364 -9.73 -11.05 -24.29
N LYS A 365 -9.04 -12.19 -24.44
CA LYS A 365 -8.97 -12.93 -25.70
C LYS A 365 -9.45 -14.37 -25.49
N LEU A 366 -10.32 -14.82 -26.40
CA LEU A 366 -10.68 -16.23 -26.51
C LEU A 366 -9.50 -17.00 -27.14
N VAL A 367 -8.77 -17.77 -26.34
CA VAL A 367 -7.62 -18.55 -26.81
C VAL A 367 -8.00 -19.97 -27.23
N ARG A 368 -9.17 -20.46 -26.83
CA ARG A 368 -9.67 -21.80 -27.16
C ARG A 368 -11.18 -21.80 -27.32
N ASN A 369 -11.70 -22.59 -28.26
CA ASN A 369 -13.14 -22.77 -28.41
C ASN A 369 -13.72 -23.71 -27.34
N VAL A 370 -14.89 -23.36 -26.82
CA VAL A 370 -15.73 -24.22 -25.97
C VAL A 370 -16.40 -25.28 -26.84
N SER A 371 -16.31 -26.54 -26.43
CA SER A 371 -16.88 -27.68 -27.16
C SER A 371 -18.35 -27.89 -26.85
N ASP A 372 -19.08 -28.56 -27.74
CA ASP A 372 -20.46 -28.99 -27.49
C ASP A 372 -20.55 -29.89 -26.25
N VAL A 373 -21.57 -29.66 -25.42
CA VAL A 373 -21.81 -30.35 -24.15
C VAL A 373 -22.99 -31.32 -24.29
N LYS A 374 -22.89 -32.50 -23.68
CA LYS A 374 -23.98 -33.48 -23.60
C LYS A 374 -24.34 -33.73 -22.13
N LEU A 375 -25.62 -33.64 -21.81
CA LEU A 375 -26.19 -33.81 -20.47
C LEU A 375 -27.35 -34.81 -20.51
N VAL A 376 -27.64 -35.42 -19.38
CA VAL A 376 -28.93 -36.09 -19.11
C VAL A 376 -29.80 -35.14 -18.28
N GLU A 377 -31.13 -35.30 -18.33
CA GLU A 377 -32.03 -34.53 -17.47
C GLU A 377 -31.63 -34.67 -15.99
N GLY A 378 -31.55 -33.55 -15.26
CA GLY A 378 -31.06 -33.52 -13.88
C GLY A 378 -29.54 -33.53 -13.73
N GLY A 379 -28.77 -33.72 -14.82
CA GLY A 379 -27.32 -33.71 -14.83
C GLY A 379 -26.70 -32.31 -14.83
N ASN A 380 -25.40 -32.24 -14.52
CA ASN A 380 -24.59 -31.03 -14.60
C ASN A 380 -23.27 -31.27 -15.36
N TYR A 381 -22.67 -30.18 -15.86
CA TYR A 381 -21.40 -30.17 -16.57
C TYR A 381 -20.60 -28.94 -16.15
N THR A 382 -19.35 -29.16 -15.76
CA THR A 382 -18.49 -28.11 -15.20
C THR A 382 -17.45 -27.68 -16.22
N ILE A 383 -17.26 -26.36 -16.36
CA ILE A 383 -16.34 -25.73 -17.30
C ILE A 383 -15.46 -24.74 -16.52
N ASN A 384 -14.13 -24.91 -16.58
CA ASN A 384 -13.21 -23.87 -16.12
C ASN A 384 -12.99 -22.85 -17.25
N LEU A 385 -13.50 -21.63 -17.08
CA LEU A 385 -13.46 -20.55 -18.07
C LEU A 385 -12.06 -19.95 -18.28
N ARG A 386 -11.15 -20.12 -17.31
CA ARG A 386 -9.75 -19.70 -17.41
C ARG A 386 -8.99 -20.44 -18.52
N GLU A 387 -9.44 -21.64 -18.89
CA GLU A 387 -8.83 -22.38 -20.01
C GLU A 387 -9.22 -21.84 -21.40
N TYR A 388 -10.18 -20.92 -21.46
CA TYR A 388 -10.73 -20.40 -22.71
C TYR A 388 -10.46 -18.91 -22.90
N PHE A 389 -10.39 -18.13 -21.82
CA PHE A 389 -10.13 -16.69 -21.86
C PHE A 389 -8.81 -16.33 -21.17
N VAL A 390 -8.01 -15.50 -21.83
CA VAL A 390 -6.76 -14.96 -21.29
C VAL A 390 -6.77 -13.45 -21.43
N ASP A 391 -6.28 -12.78 -20.40
CA ASP A 391 -6.01 -11.35 -20.40
C ASP A 391 -4.50 -11.13 -20.48
N GLU A 392 -4.05 -10.21 -21.35
CA GLU A 392 -2.60 -9.96 -21.54
C GLU A 392 -2.00 -9.09 -20.43
N ASP A 393 -2.82 -8.25 -19.80
CA ASP A 393 -2.41 -7.35 -18.71
C ASP A 393 -2.54 -8.02 -17.34
N GLY A 394 -3.21 -9.17 -17.30
CA GLY A 394 -3.38 -9.99 -16.09
C GLY A 394 -4.55 -9.54 -15.23
N ASP A 395 -5.50 -8.79 -15.82
CA ASP A 395 -6.70 -8.33 -15.13
C ASP A 395 -7.60 -9.51 -14.70
N VAL A 396 -8.29 -9.31 -13.59
CA VAL A 396 -9.20 -10.32 -13.04
C VAL A 396 -10.46 -10.38 -13.90
N LEU A 397 -10.67 -11.53 -14.55
CA LEU A 397 -11.81 -11.74 -15.42
C LEU A 397 -13.09 -12.09 -14.64
N SER A 398 -14.15 -11.35 -14.94
CA SER A 398 -15.52 -11.68 -14.55
C SER A 398 -16.25 -12.33 -15.73
N TYR A 399 -17.10 -13.32 -15.45
CA TYR A 399 -17.77 -14.10 -16.48
C TYR A 399 -19.29 -14.01 -16.41
N SER A 400 -19.91 -14.02 -17.57
CA SER A 400 -21.36 -14.13 -17.73
C SER A 400 -21.70 -15.05 -18.90
N TYR A 401 -22.98 -15.37 -19.08
CA TYR A 401 -23.43 -16.30 -20.10
C TYR A 401 -24.72 -15.81 -20.77
N TYR A 402 -24.98 -16.33 -21.96
CA TYR A 402 -26.28 -16.15 -22.61
C TYR A 402 -27.31 -17.14 -22.04
N GLU A 403 -28.35 -16.62 -21.40
CA GLU A 403 -29.43 -17.42 -20.83
C GLU A 403 -30.19 -18.17 -21.93
N ALA A 404 -30.30 -19.49 -21.76
CA ALA A 404 -31.03 -20.36 -22.66
C ALA A 404 -32.12 -21.11 -21.87
N GLU A 405 -33.37 -20.97 -22.31
CA GLU A 405 -34.52 -21.59 -21.65
C GLU A 405 -34.33 -23.11 -21.48
N GLY A 406 -34.49 -23.58 -20.24
CA GLY A 406 -34.33 -24.99 -19.85
C GLY A 406 -32.91 -25.37 -19.38
N LEU A 407 -31.95 -24.45 -19.49
CA LEU A 407 -30.60 -24.60 -18.93
C LEU A 407 -30.39 -23.62 -17.78
N ASN A 408 -29.82 -24.11 -16.70
CA ASN A 408 -29.41 -23.31 -15.55
C ASN A 408 -27.89 -23.28 -15.48
N VAL A 409 -27.29 -22.09 -15.51
CA VAL A 409 -25.84 -21.90 -15.43
C VAL A 409 -25.53 -21.12 -14.16
N SER A 410 -24.70 -21.72 -13.30
CA SER A 410 -24.14 -21.04 -12.13
C SER A 410 -22.66 -20.77 -12.38
N ILE A 411 -22.19 -19.55 -12.13
CA ILE A 411 -20.78 -19.19 -12.24
C ILE A 411 -20.30 -18.76 -10.85
N ASP A 412 -19.26 -19.43 -10.35
CA ASP A 412 -18.54 -19.06 -9.14
C ASP A 412 -17.05 -18.88 -9.48
N GLY A 413 -16.61 -17.62 -9.49
CA GLY A 413 -15.29 -17.24 -10.01
C GLY A 413 -15.11 -17.66 -11.47
N GLU A 414 -14.13 -18.53 -11.72
CA GLU A 414 -13.80 -19.07 -13.05
C GLU A 414 -14.56 -20.37 -13.41
N ILE A 415 -15.31 -20.94 -12.47
CA ILE A 415 -16.00 -22.22 -12.65
C ILE A 415 -17.46 -21.99 -13.04
N ALA A 416 -17.82 -22.40 -14.25
CA ALA A 416 -19.20 -22.41 -14.73
C ALA A 416 -19.79 -23.83 -14.66
N VAL A 417 -20.91 -23.99 -13.96
CA VAL A 417 -21.68 -25.24 -13.87
C VAL A 417 -22.95 -25.08 -14.68
N VAL A 418 -23.04 -25.82 -15.79
CA VAL A 418 -24.22 -25.89 -16.66
C VAL A 418 -25.05 -27.10 -16.25
N SER A 419 -26.33 -26.90 -15.95
CA SER A 419 -27.26 -27.94 -15.55
C SER A 419 -28.56 -27.85 -16.33
N ALA A 420 -29.28 -28.97 -16.44
CA ALA A 420 -30.56 -29.02 -17.14
C ALA A 420 -31.63 -29.63 -16.22
N SER A 421 -32.77 -28.95 -16.10
CA SER A 421 -33.90 -29.42 -15.28
C SER A 421 -35.21 -29.17 -16.02
N GLY A 422 -36.04 -30.21 -16.17
CA GLY A 422 -37.33 -30.12 -16.86
C GLY A 422 -37.20 -29.81 -18.35
N PHE A 423 -36.06 -30.13 -18.96
CA PHE A 423 -35.77 -29.84 -20.36
C PHE A 423 -35.02 -31.00 -21.02
N VAL A 424 -35.55 -31.46 -22.15
CA VAL A 424 -34.92 -32.42 -23.06
C VAL A 424 -34.86 -31.78 -24.44
N GLY A 425 -33.69 -31.86 -25.09
CA GLY A 425 -33.45 -31.25 -26.39
C GLY A 425 -32.11 -30.55 -26.48
N SER A 426 -31.91 -29.74 -27.51
CA SER A 426 -30.66 -28.99 -27.70
C SER A 426 -30.87 -27.48 -27.58
N ARG A 427 -29.92 -26.80 -26.97
CA ARG A 427 -29.83 -25.33 -26.87
C ARG A 427 -28.43 -24.87 -27.22
N SER A 428 -28.31 -23.64 -27.70
CA SER A 428 -27.02 -23.02 -27.95
C SER A 428 -26.79 -21.91 -26.93
N MET A 429 -25.55 -21.78 -26.47
CA MET A 429 -25.13 -20.69 -25.58
C MET A 429 -23.69 -20.28 -25.86
N PHE A 430 -23.26 -19.21 -25.20
CA PHE A 430 -21.89 -18.71 -25.21
C PHE A 430 -21.59 -18.02 -23.86
N PHE A 431 -20.30 -17.90 -23.56
CA PHE A 431 -19.80 -17.16 -22.40
C PHE A 431 -19.23 -15.81 -22.82
N VAL A 432 -19.25 -14.86 -21.89
CA VAL A 432 -18.63 -13.55 -22.03
C VAL A 432 -17.67 -13.35 -20.87
N ALA A 433 -16.41 -13.03 -21.17
CA ALA A 433 -15.41 -12.60 -20.21
C ALA A 433 -15.29 -11.08 -20.22
N ASN A 434 -15.13 -10.46 -19.06
CA ASN A 434 -15.06 -9.02 -18.87
C ASN A 434 -13.94 -8.67 -17.86
N ASP A 435 -13.01 -7.81 -18.25
CA ASP A 435 -11.87 -7.33 -17.44
C ASP A 435 -12.21 -6.11 -16.56
N SER A 436 -13.49 -5.76 -16.42
CA SER A 436 -14.09 -4.53 -15.84
C SER A 436 -14.31 -3.37 -16.81
N SER A 437 -13.66 -3.35 -17.97
CA SER A 437 -13.70 -2.27 -18.96
C SER A 437 -14.12 -2.73 -20.35
N LEU A 438 -13.60 -3.87 -20.81
CA LEU A 438 -13.73 -4.45 -22.12
C LEU A 438 -14.17 -5.93 -22.00
N VAL A 439 -14.69 -6.47 -23.09
CA VAL A 439 -15.31 -7.81 -23.10
C VAL A 439 -14.83 -8.68 -24.26
N ALA A 440 -14.84 -9.98 -24.03
CA ALA A 440 -14.59 -11.02 -25.03
C ALA A 440 -15.69 -12.06 -25.00
N VAL A 441 -16.10 -12.54 -26.18
CA VAL A 441 -17.19 -13.51 -26.31
C VAL A 441 -16.63 -14.85 -26.81
N SER A 442 -17.10 -15.96 -26.25
CA SER A 442 -16.73 -17.30 -26.73
C SER A 442 -17.35 -17.61 -28.10
N ASN A 443 -16.95 -18.73 -28.71
CA ASN A 443 -17.77 -19.33 -29.76
C ASN A 443 -19.13 -19.76 -29.18
N VAL A 444 -20.12 -19.85 -30.06
CA VAL A 444 -21.41 -20.47 -29.73
C VAL A 444 -21.23 -21.98 -29.73
N PHE A 445 -21.62 -22.63 -28.64
CA PHE A 445 -21.57 -24.09 -28.48
C PHE A 445 -22.96 -24.64 -28.13
N ARG A 446 -23.19 -25.92 -28.44
CA ARG A 446 -24.48 -26.57 -28.23
C ARG A 446 -24.45 -27.45 -26.98
N VAL A 447 -25.49 -27.34 -26.17
CA VAL A 447 -25.79 -28.21 -25.04
C VAL A 447 -26.96 -29.11 -25.44
N SER A 448 -26.74 -30.43 -25.46
CA SER A 448 -27.75 -31.44 -25.79
C SER A 448 -28.13 -32.23 -24.54
N VAL A 449 -29.40 -32.17 -24.15
CA VAL A 449 -29.97 -32.86 -22.99
C VAL A 449 -30.83 -34.03 -23.46
N SER A 450 -30.54 -35.23 -22.98
CA SER A 450 -31.32 -36.46 -23.22
C SER A 450 -32.16 -36.87 -22.02
N GLU A 451 -33.24 -37.63 -22.24
CA GLU A 451 -34.06 -38.22 -21.17
C GLU A 451 -33.24 -39.18 -20.30
N ILE A 452 -33.57 -39.24 -19.00
CA ILE A 452 -33.04 -40.25 -18.07
C ILE A 452 -33.60 -41.61 -18.49
N VAL A 453 -32.72 -42.54 -18.86
CA VAL A 453 -33.08 -43.95 -19.08
C VAL A 453 -33.13 -44.64 -17.72
N GLU A 454 -34.25 -45.30 -17.39
CA GLU A 454 -34.40 -46.09 -16.17
C GLU A 454 -33.27 -47.15 -16.08
N GLU A 455 -32.40 -47.02 -15.08
CA GLU A 455 -31.40 -48.03 -14.74
C GLU A 455 -32.09 -49.26 -14.11
N GLU A 456 -32.13 -50.40 -14.81
CA GLU A 456 -32.47 -51.67 -14.16
C GLU A 456 -31.29 -52.17 -13.31
N THR A 457 -31.37 -51.87 -12.00
CA THR A 457 -30.72 -52.47 -10.82
C THR A 457 -29.50 -53.39 -11.03
N GLU A 458 -28.40 -53.07 -10.35
CA GLU A 458 -27.34 -54.01 -9.98
C GLU A 458 -27.94 -55.28 -9.36
N LYS A 459 -27.83 -56.41 -10.05
CA LYS A 459 -28.18 -57.71 -9.47
C LYS A 459 -26.91 -58.38 -8.99
N ILE A 460 -26.72 -58.40 -7.66
CA ILE A 460 -25.80 -59.35 -7.04
C ILE A 460 -26.31 -60.74 -7.43
N ASN A 461 -25.54 -61.46 -8.23
CA ASN A 461 -25.88 -62.82 -8.63
C ASN A 461 -25.59 -63.78 -7.45
N ARG A 462 -26.44 -63.70 -6.41
CA ARG A 462 -26.61 -64.56 -5.20
C ARG A 462 -25.43 -65.45 -4.80
N THR A 463 -24.20 -64.95 -4.87
CA THR A 463 -23.07 -65.56 -4.19
C THR A 463 -23.04 -64.89 -2.82
N ARG A 464 -23.39 -65.64 -1.78
CA ARG A 464 -23.35 -65.15 -0.40
C ARG A 464 -21.99 -64.50 -0.14
N VAL A 465 -21.96 -63.28 0.39
CA VAL A 465 -20.70 -62.61 0.72
C VAL A 465 -20.05 -63.39 1.86
N VAL A 466 -18.79 -63.79 1.71
CA VAL A 466 -18.04 -64.54 2.73
C VAL A 466 -16.76 -63.79 3.04
N ILE A 467 -16.44 -63.63 4.33
CA ILE A 467 -15.18 -63.00 4.73
C ILE A 467 -13.97 -63.67 4.04
N GLY A 468 -13.04 -62.85 3.56
CA GLY A 468 -11.83 -63.26 2.86
C GLY A 468 -12.03 -63.77 1.43
N ARG A 469 -13.24 -63.65 0.84
CA ARG A 469 -13.51 -64.05 -0.55
C ARG A 469 -13.97 -62.86 -1.41
N PRO A 470 -13.43 -62.70 -2.63
CA PRO A 470 -13.93 -61.69 -3.56
C PRO A 470 -15.42 -61.82 -3.86
N VAL A 471 -16.09 -60.70 -4.09
CA VAL A 471 -17.52 -60.64 -4.41
C VAL A 471 -17.70 -60.38 -5.90
N LYS A 472 -18.50 -61.21 -6.57
CA LYS A 472 -18.83 -61.06 -8.00
C LYS A 472 -20.07 -60.18 -8.18
N TRP A 473 -19.96 -59.21 -9.08
CA TRP A 473 -21.02 -58.30 -9.47
C TRP A 473 -21.40 -58.50 -10.93
N VAL A 474 -22.69 -58.34 -11.24
CA VAL A 474 -23.21 -58.37 -12.60
C VAL A 474 -24.14 -57.17 -12.77
N LYS A 475 -23.81 -56.27 -13.70
CA LYS A 475 -24.59 -55.08 -14.01
C LYS A 475 -25.08 -55.17 -15.45
N ARG A 476 -26.40 -55.10 -15.66
CA ARG A 476 -26.99 -55.09 -17.00
C ARG A 476 -27.42 -53.68 -17.32
N VAL A 477 -27.12 -53.24 -18.54
CA VAL A 477 -27.51 -51.91 -19.04
C VAL A 477 -28.18 -52.11 -20.39
N LYS A 478 -29.41 -51.61 -20.51
CA LYS A 478 -30.18 -51.62 -21.75
C LYS A 478 -30.42 -50.19 -22.18
N LEU A 479 -30.10 -49.89 -23.43
CA LEU A 479 -30.27 -48.59 -24.07
C LEU A 479 -31.46 -48.66 -25.04
N ASP A 480 -32.15 -47.54 -25.22
CA ASP A 480 -33.29 -47.47 -26.15
C ASP A 480 -32.88 -47.58 -27.63
N LYS A 481 -31.61 -47.36 -27.93
CA LYS A 481 -31.01 -47.48 -29.26
C LYS A 481 -29.53 -47.82 -29.15
N LYS A 482 -28.96 -48.31 -30.25
CA LYS A 482 -27.52 -48.56 -30.34
C LYS A 482 -26.72 -47.26 -30.20
N GLU A 483 -25.83 -47.21 -29.21
CA GLU A 483 -24.92 -46.07 -28.99
C GLU A 483 -23.48 -46.54 -28.75
N ALA A 484 -22.52 -45.68 -29.07
CA ALA A 484 -21.09 -45.91 -28.87
C ALA A 484 -20.55 -44.92 -27.84
N GLY A 485 -19.54 -45.33 -27.06
CA GLY A 485 -19.01 -44.53 -25.95
C GLY A 485 -19.88 -44.60 -24.69
N ILE A 486 -20.49 -45.76 -24.44
CA ILE A 486 -21.37 -46.01 -23.29
C ILE A 486 -20.54 -45.93 -22.01
N ARG A 487 -21.01 -45.17 -21.02
CA ARG A 487 -20.38 -45.00 -19.71
C ARG A 487 -21.16 -45.76 -18.65
N VAL A 488 -20.50 -46.64 -17.92
CA VAL A 488 -21.11 -47.49 -16.89
C VAL A 488 -20.33 -47.36 -15.59
N ASN A 489 -21.00 -46.91 -14.53
CA ASN A 489 -20.40 -46.84 -13.20
C ASN A 489 -20.43 -48.24 -12.55
N VAL A 490 -19.30 -48.65 -11.97
CA VAL A 490 -19.12 -49.86 -11.17
C VAL A 490 -18.49 -49.52 -9.82
N THR A 491 -18.48 -50.45 -8.87
CA THR A 491 -17.90 -50.23 -7.54
C THR A 491 -16.39 -49.93 -7.61
N LYS A 492 -15.91 -48.98 -6.79
CA LYS A 492 -14.47 -48.69 -6.63
C LYS A 492 -13.69 -49.96 -6.30
N GLY A 493 -12.53 -50.13 -6.92
CA GLY A 493 -11.69 -51.32 -6.74
C GLY A 493 -12.13 -52.55 -7.54
N ALA A 494 -13.03 -52.38 -8.52
CA ALA A 494 -13.42 -53.45 -9.43
C ALA A 494 -12.20 -54.10 -10.13
N PHE A 495 -12.17 -55.42 -10.26
CA PHE A 495 -11.13 -56.14 -11.01
C PHE A 495 -11.73 -57.33 -11.76
N ASN A 496 -10.97 -57.87 -12.71
CA ASN A 496 -11.44 -58.90 -13.65
C ASN A 496 -12.76 -58.49 -14.32
N VAL A 497 -12.74 -57.30 -14.95
CA VAL A 497 -13.91 -56.75 -15.63
C VAL A 497 -14.09 -57.42 -17.00
N SER A 498 -15.29 -57.88 -17.31
CA SER A 498 -15.70 -58.33 -18.64
C SER A 498 -16.99 -57.64 -19.05
N VAL A 499 -17.13 -57.39 -20.35
CA VAL A 499 -18.32 -56.77 -20.93
C VAL A 499 -18.82 -57.65 -22.06
N LYS A 500 -20.10 -58.01 -22.00
CA LYS A 500 -20.77 -58.84 -23.00
C LYS A 500 -21.88 -58.05 -23.68
N ASP A 501 -21.88 -58.04 -25.01
CA ASP A 501 -23.02 -57.60 -25.81
C ASP A 501 -24.12 -58.68 -25.72
N ILE A 502 -25.24 -58.35 -25.09
CA ILE A 502 -26.34 -59.30 -24.85
C ILE A 502 -27.08 -59.60 -26.15
N VAL A 503 -27.23 -58.61 -27.04
CA VAL A 503 -27.99 -58.76 -28.29
C VAL A 503 -27.27 -59.68 -29.26
N ASN A 504 -25.95 -59.53 -29.38
CA ASN A 504 -25.13 -60.33 -30.29
C ASN A 504 -24.55 -61.59 -29.63
N ASP A 505 -24.71 -61.76 -28.31
CA ASP A 505 -24.15 -62.86 -27.50
C ASP A 505 -22.62 -62.99 -27.59
N ILE A 506 -21.91 -61.85 -27.67
CA ILE A 506 -20.45 -61.80 -27.86
C ILE A 506 -19.79 -61.03 -26.71
N GLU A 507 -18.72 -61.59 -26.15
CA GLU A 507 -17.84 -60.89 -25.21
C GLU A 507 -16.95 -59.89 -25.97
N LEU A 508 -16.91 -58.64 -25.50
CA LEU A 508 -16.18 -57.56 -26.16
C LEU A 508 -14.67 -57.70 -25.95
N ASP A 509 -13.92 -57.32 -26.98
CA ASP A 509 -12.46 -57.28 -26.90
C ASP A 509 -12.01 -56.19 -25.89
N LYS A 510 -11.01 -56.50 -25.06
CA LYS A 510 -10.49 -55.58 -24.04
C LYS A 510 -10.00 -54.24 -24.61
N SER A 511 -9.58 -54.21 -25.86
CA SER A 511 -9.17 -52.99 -26.56
C SER A 511 -10.30 -51.99 -26.78
N LYS A 512 -11.56 -52.44 -26.69
CA LYS A 512 -12.77 -51.62 -26.82
C LYS A 512 -13.30 -51.07 -25.50
N ILE A 513 -12.61 -51.39 -24.40
CA ILE A 513 -13.03 -51.05 -23.04
C ILE A 513 -11.95 -50.18 -22.40
N LYS A 514 -12.34 -49.00 -21.92
CA LYS A 514 -11.51 -48.09 -21.14
C LYS A 514 -12.06 -47.97 -19.72
N VAL A 515 -11.19 -47.72 -18.76
CA VAL A 515 -11.54 -47.55 -17.36
C VAL A 515 -11.07 -46.18 -16.91
N VAL A 516 -11.92 -45.43 -16.21
CA VAL A 516 -11.59 -44.16 -15.58
C VAL A 516 -11.54 -44.38 -14.07
N GLU A 517 -10.36 -44.17 -13.51
CA GLU A 517 -10.08 -44.25 -12.07
C GLU A 517 -9.26 -43.01 -11.69
N ASP A 518 -9.67 -42.30 -10.64
CA ASP A 518 -9.01 -41.07 -10.16
C ASP A 518 -8.76 -40.03 -11.28
N ASN A 519 -9.75 -39.86 -12.17
CA ASN A 519 -9.69 -38.99 -13.37
C ASN A 519 -8.63 -39.38 -14.42
N VAL A 520 -8.03 -40.56 -14.32
CA VAL A 520 -7.10 -41.09 -15.32
C VAL A 520 -7.80 -42.12 -16.19
N VAL A 521 -7.81 -41.89 -17.50
CA VAL A 521 -8.33 -42.84 -18.49
C VAL A 521 -7.26 -43.88 -18.82
N LYS A 522 -7.55 -45.16 -18.55
CA LYS A 522 -6.67 -46.30 -18.78
C LYS A 522 -7.32 -47.30 -19.76
N SER A 523 -6.53 -48.06 -20.50
CA SER A 523 -7.06 -49.25 -21.18
C SER A 523 -7.42 -50.33 -20.14
N LEU A 524 -8.39 -51.20 -20.43
CA LEU A 524 -8.74 -52.29 -19.50
C LEU A 524 -7.53 -53.19 -19.17
N GLY A 525 -6.63 -53.42 -20.13
CA GLY A 525 -5.42 -54.21 -19.90
C GLY A 525 -4.42 -53.54 -18.95
N GLU A 526 -4.23 -52.22 -19.04
CA GLU A 526 -3.37 -51.46 -18.12
C GLU A 526 -3.95 -51.48 -16.71
N TYR A 527 -5.26 -51.21 -16.59
CA TYR A 527 -5.99 -51.24 -15.33
C TYR A 527 -5.89 -52.60 -14.61
N GLU A 528 -6.10 -53.71 -15.33
CA GLU A 528 -5.99 -55.05 -14.75
C GLU A 528 -4.56 -55.42 -14.31
N ASN A 529 -3.53 -54.91 -15.01
CA ASN A 529 -2.14 -55.15 -14.63
C ASN A 529 -1.77 -54.43 -13.33
N GLU A 530 -2.27 -53.20 -13.15
CA GLU A 530 -2.11 -52.43 -11.92
C GLU A 530 -2.77 -53.15 -10.74
N LYS A 531 -4.03 -53.60 -10.88
CA LYS A 531 -4.74 -54.36 -9.83
C LYS A 531 -4.06 -55.70 -9.49
N ARG A 532 -3.24 -56.27 -10.38
CA ARG A 532 -2.45 -57.49 -10.13
C ARG A 532 -1.07 -57.23 -9.52
N GLY A 533 -0.70 -55.97 -9.27
CA GLY A 533 0.62 -55.61 -8.76
C GLY A 533 1.75 -55.84 -9.76
N ILE A 534 1.45 -55.89 -11.06
CA ILE A 534 2.45 -56.03 -12.12
C ILE A 534 2.85 -54.62 -12.57
N GLU A 535 4.02 -54.15 -12.14
CA GLU A 535 4.54 -52.86 -12.61
C GLU A 535 4.67 -52.84 -14.15
N PRO A 536 4.14 -51.81 -14.84
CA PRO A 536 4.24 -51.72 -16.28
C PRO A 536 5.70 -51.60 -16.70
N LYS A 537 6.13 -52.41 -17.68
CA LYS A 537 7.42 -52.20 -18.36
C LYS A 537 7.40 -50.81 -18.98
N LYS A 538 8.28 -49.92 -18.49
CA LYS A 538 8.47 -48.55 -18.99
C LYS A 538 8.54 -48.53 -20.52
N SER A 539 7.42 -48.17 -21.14
CA SER A 539 7.31 -47.71 -22.51
C SER A 539 7.20 -46.20 -22.44
N ASN A 540 8.09 -45.49 -23.14
CA ASN A 540 8.08 -44.03 -23.21
C ASN A 540 6.82 -43.56 -23.96
N MET A 541 5.75 -43.27 -23.22
CA MET A 541 4.66 -42.41 -23.68
C MET A 541 4.45 -41.30 -22.66
N ILE A 542 4.51 -40.07 -23.16
CA ILE A 542 4.31 -38.84 -22.42
C ILE A 542 2.81 -38.74 -22.10
N THR A 543 2.42 -38.90 -20.84
CA THR A 543 1.08 -38.54 -20.36
C THR A 543 1.12 -37.12 -19.80
N GLY A 544 0.56 -36.20 -20.58
CA GLY A 544 0.40 -34.80 -20.20
C GLY A 544 -0.76 -34.57 -19.23
N ALA A 545 -0.67 -33.42 -18.55
CA ALA A 545 -1.66 -32.76 -17.70
C ALA A 545 -2.00 -33.45 -16.36
N VAL A 546 -1.25 -33.04 -15.33
CA VAL A 546 -1.67 -33.11 -13.93
C VAL A 546 -2.71 -32.01 -13.72
N ILE A 547 -3.98 -32.38 -13.48
CA ILE A 547 -4.99 -31.48 -12.94
C ILE A 547 -4.94 -31.65 -11.42
N GLY A 548 -4.32 -30.70 -10.74
CA GLY A 548 -4.49 -30.55 -9.30
C GLY A 548 -5.64 -29.60 -9.05
N LEU A 549 -6.73 -30.09 -8.46
CA LEU A 549 -7.66 -29.26 -7.69
C LEU A 549 -8.25 -30.04 -6.52
N ALA A 550 -8.33 -29.33 -5.41
CA ALA A 550 -8.86 -29.58 -4.07
C ALA A 550 -9.72 -30.84 -3.79
N SER A 551 -9.34 -31.47 -2.67
CA SER A 551 -10.05 -32.43 -1.81
C SER A 551 -11.37 -33.02 -2.30
N SER A 552 -11.25 -34.31 -2.66
CA SER A 552 -12.32 -35.28 -2.89
C SER A 552 -13.28 -35.41 -1.70
N GLU A 553 -14.58 -35.33 -1.98
CA GLU A 553 -15.45 -36.40 -1.50
C GLU A 553 -15.05 -37.64 -2.30
N GLU A 554 -14.50 -38.67 -1.63
CA GLU A 554 -14.15 -39.93 -2.29
C GLU A 554 -15.44 -40.57 -2.86
N GLN A 555 -15.64 -40.48 -4.17
CA GLN A 555 -16.69 -41.24 -4.81
C GLN A 555 -16.25 -42.72 -4.89
N ASN A 556 -17.05 -43.62 -4.30
CA ASN A 556 -16.81 -45.07 -4.30
C ASN A 556 -17.18 -45.75 -5.64
N ILE A 557 -16.87 -45.10 -6.76
CA ILE A 557 -17.18 -45.59 -8.11
C ILE A 557 -15.94 -45.62 -9.02
N THR A 558 -15.96 -46.53 -9.99
CA THR A 558 -15.04 -46.60 -11.12
C THR A 558 -15.89 -46.57 -12.40
N GLU A 559 -15.52 -45.76 -13.40
CA GLU A 559 -16.30 -45.64 -14.63
C GLU A 559 -15.71 -46.52 -15.74
N ILE A 560 -16.54 -47.26 -16.46
CA ILE A 560 -16.19 -48.08 -17.62
C ILE A 560 -16.73 -47.41 -18.87
N ILE A 561 -15.89 -47.21 -19.88
CA ILE A 561 -16.24 -46.66 -21.18
C ILE A 561 -16.16 -47.77 -22.24
N ILE A 562 -17.25 -47.98 -22.97
CA ILE A 562 -17.38 -48.98 -24.03
C ILE A 562 -17.47 -48.26 -25.37
N GLU A 563 -16.46 -48.44 -26.22
CA GLU A 563 -16.33 -47.69 -27.48
C GLU A 563 -17.20 -48.24 -28.62
N ASP A 564 -17.68 -49.48 -28.51
CA ASP A 564 -18.46 -50.13 -29.57
C ASP A 564 -19.94 -49.70 -29.57
N LEU A 565 -20.56 -49.77 -30.74
CA LEU A 565 -21.95 -49.38 -30.99
C LEU A 565 -22.92 -50.50 -30.56
N ILE A 566 -23.45 -50.44 -29.33
CA ILE A 566 -24.20 -51.53 -28.70
C ILE A 566 -25.50 -51.01 -28.07
N GLU A 567 -26.50 -51.89 -27.93
CA GLU A 567 -27.84 -51.58 -27.36
C GLU A 567 -28.03 -52.17 -25.96
N GLU A 568 -27.53 -53.38 -25.69
CA GLU A 568 -27.68 -54.04 -24.39
C GLU A 568 -26.38 -54.73 -23.99
N ILE A 569 -25.91 -54.46 -22.78
CA ILE A 569 -24.63 -54.97 -22.25
C ILE A 569 -24.80 -55.60 -20.86
N GLU A 570 -23.94 -56.58 -20.57
CA GLU A 570 -23.72 -57.14 -19.25
C GLU A 570 -22.26 -56.91 -18.86
N VAL A 571 -22.03 -56.21 -17.76
CA VAL A 571 -20.73 -55.99 -17.15
C VAL A 571 -20.58 -56.93 -15.96
N GLU A 572 -19.60 -57.84 -16.00
CA GLU A 572 -19.24 -58.66 -14.85
C GLU A 572 -17.91 -58.17 -14.26
N TYR A 573 -17.81 -58.09 -12.94
CA TYR A 573 -16.58 -57.69 -12.26
C TYR A 573 -16.51 -58.27 -10.85
N TYR A 574 -15.35 -58.17 -10.21
CA TYR A 574 -15.13 -58.59 -8.83
C TYR A 574 -14.68 -57.41 -7.98
N THR A 575 -14.97 -57.44 -6.69
CA THR A 575 -14.37 -56.55 -5.71
C THR A 575 -13.76 -57.35 -4.56
N GLU A 576 -12.84 -56.73 -3.81
CA GLU A 576 -12.26 -57.36 -2.63
C GLU A 576 -13.35 -57.60 -1.56
N GLY A 577 -13.39 -58.80 -0.98
CA GLY A 577 -14.39 -59.11 0.04
C GLY A 577 -14.04 -58.52 1.42
N PRO A 578 -15.01 -58.50 2.35
CA PRO A 578 -14.76 -58.15 3.75
C PRO A 578 -13.62 -58.98 4.34
N THR A 579 -12.78 -58.36 5.15
CA THR A 579 -11.70 -59.03 5.87
C THR A 579 -12.05 -59.17 7.35
N ALA A 580 -11.40 -60.10 8.04
CA ALA A 580 -11.54 -60.29 9.47
C ALA A 580 -10.18 -60.22 10.16
N GLU A 581 -10.05 -59.32 11.13
CA GLU A 581 -8.92 -59.27 12.06
C GLU A 581 -9.30 -59.97 13.36
N GLU A 582 -8.53 -60.98 13.75
CA GLU A 582 -8.78 -61.76 14.95
C GLU A 582 -7.68 -61.60 15.98
N VAL A 583 -8.08 -61.27 17.21
CA VAL A 583 -7.17 -61.12 18.35
C VAL A 583 -7.58 -62.08 19.46
N VAL A 584 -6.74 -63.08 19.73
CA VAL A 584 -6.90 -63.95 20.91
C VAL A 584 -6.49 -63.16 22.14
N ILE A 585 -7.43 -62.94 23.06
CA ILE A 585 -7.21 -62.20 24.31
C ILE A 585 -6.81 -63.17 25.43
N SER A 586 -7.38 -64.38 25.42
CA SER A 586 -7.08 -65.49 26.32
C SER A 586 -7.63 -66.79 25.72
N ASP A 587 -7.32 -67.94 26.33
CA ASP A 587 -7.80 -69.26 25.91
C ASP A 587 -9.33 -69.35 25.72
N TYR A 588 -10.08 -68.54 26.48
CA TYR A 588 -11.56 -68.50 26.46
C TYR A 588 -12.13 -67.19 25.88
N LYS A 589 -11.31 -66.34 25.24
CA LYS A 589 -11.78 -65.04 24.72
C LYS A 589 -11.03 -64.64 23.46
N LYS A 590 -11.76 -64.47 22.37
CA LYS A 590 -11.29 -63.92 21.09
C LYS A 590 -12.09 -62.66 20.76
N ARG A 591 -11.45 -61.66 20.15
CA ARG A 591 -12.09 -60.49 19.55
C ARG A 591 -11.92 -60.57 18.05
N ILE A 592 -12.99 -60.28 17.31
CA ILE A 592 -13.03 -60.35 15.86
C ILE A 592 -13.56 -59.01 15.37
N VAL A 593 -12.83 -58.40 14.44
CA VAL A 593 -13.24 -57.18 13.74
C VAL A 593 -13.42 -57.56 12.29
N VAL A 594 -14.63 -57.41 11.77
CA VAL A 594 -14.94 -57.64 10.36
C VAL A 594 -15.08 -56.27 9.71
N SER A 595 -14.38 -56.02 8.61
CA SER A 595 -14.28 -54.69 8.00
C SER A 595 -14.13 -54.77 6.48
N SER A 596 -14.54 -53.71 5.80
CA SER A 596 -14.48 -53.57 4.35
C SER A 596 -14.48 -52.10 3.96
N ASP A 597 -13.77 -51.74 2.90
CA ASP A 597 -13.85 -50.39 2.29
C ASP A 597 -15.08 -50.23 1.39
N ILE A 598 -15.73 -51.36 1.05
CA ILE A 598 -16.93 -51.46 0.23
C ILE A 598 -18.09 -51.91 1.11
N HIS A 599 -19.25 -51.28 0.94
CA HIS A 599 -20.47 -51.66 1.65
C HIS A 599 -20.97 -53.03 1.20
N TYR A 600 -21.18 -53.93 2.16
CA TYR A 600 -21.76 -55.25 1.94
C TYR A 600 -22.85 -55.55 2.95
N GLU A 601 -23.84 -56.35 2.54
CA GLU A 601 -24.90 -56.88 3.40
C GLU A 601 -24.89 -58.41 3.41
N ASP A 602 -25.46 -59.02 4.45
CA ASP A 602 -25.57 -60.50 4.62
C ASP A 602 -24.22 -61.23 4.48
N ILE A 603 -23.24 -60.82 5.27
CA ILE A 603 -21.86 -61.32 5.21
C ILE A 603 -21.72 -62.54 6.12
N LEU A 604 -21.47 -63.71 5.52
CA LEU A 604 -21.09 -64.91 6.24
C LEU A 604 -19.68 -64.74 6.82
N SER A 605 -19.63 -64.65 8.14
CA SER A 605 -18.41 -64.58 8.92
C SER A 605 -18.21 -65.87 9.68
N TYR A 606 -16.95 -66.24 9.90
CA TYR A 606 -16.59 -67.47 10.59
C TYR A 606 -15.31 -67.30 11.39
N THR A 607 -15.11 -68.17 12.38
CA THR A 607 -13.83 -68.27 13.10
C THR A 607 -13.65 -69.66 13.69
N TYR A 608 -12.40 -70.03 13.96
CA TYR A 608 -12.07 -71.17 14.80
C TYR A 608 -11.92 -70.73 16.26
N LEU A 609 -12.36 -71.55 17.21
CA LEU A 609 -12.19 -71.26 18.64
C LEU A 609 -10.71 -71.40 19.06
N PRO A 610 -10.19 -70.55 19.95
CA PRO A 610 -8.84 -70.71 20.49
C PRO A 610 -8.64 -72.04 21.23
N VAL A 611 -9.69 -72.49 21.93
CA VAL A 611 -9.76 -73.79 22.62
C VAL A 611 -11.16 -74.35 22.39
N GLU A 612 -11.23 -75.63 22.04
CA GLU A 612 -12.49 -76.34 21.79
C GLU A 612 -13.34 -76.39 23.07
N ALA A 613 -14.65 -76.24 22.94
CA ALA A 613 -15.54 -76.07 24.10
C ALA A 613 -16.89 -76.76 23.91
N ASN A 614 -17.57 -77.06 25.03
CA ASN A 614 -18.95 -77.54 24.98
C ASN A 614 -19.86 -76.44 24.38
N GLU A 615 -20.86 -76.85 23.60
CA GLU A 615 -21.76 -75.97 22.88
C GLU A 615 -22.36 -74.85 23.74
N GLU A 616 -22.78 -75.15 24.98
CA GLU A 616 -23.40 -74.18 25.90
C GLU A 616 -22.45 -73.06 26.35
N ALA A 617 -21.14 -73.29 26.29
CA ALA A 617 -20.12 -72.33 26.71
C ALA A 617 -19.76 -71.31 25.60
N VAL A 618 -20.11 -71.60 24.35
CA VAL A 618 -19.74 -70.78 23.19
C VAL A 618 -20.81 -69.71 22.94
N ARG A 619 -20.42 -68.44 23.07
CA ARG A 619 -21.29 -67.27 22.84
C ARG A 619 -20.55 -66.19 22.07
N LEU A 620 -21.24 -65.54 21.13
CA LEU A 620 -20.74 -64.39 20.39
C LEU A 620 -21.52 -63.14 20.81
N TYR A 621 -20.81 -62.04 21.01
CA TYR A 621 -21.40 -60.75 21.37
C TYR A 621 -20.94 -59.68 20.39
N TRP A 622 -21.89 -58.98 19.76
CA TRP A 622 -21.65 -57.76 19.01
C TRP A 622 -21.52 -56.57 19.98
N LEU A 623 -20.48 -55.75 19.76
CA LEU A 623 -20.20 -54.58 20.60
C LEU A 623 -20.77 -53.33 19.92
N VAL A 624 -21.90 -52.83 20.42
CA VAL A 624 -22.54 -51.60 19.93
C VAL A 624 -22.45 -50.54 21.02
N ASN A 625 -21.72 -49.45 20.79
CA ASN A 625 -21.52 -48.34 21.75
C ASN A 625 -21.10 -48.82 23.16
N GLY A 626 -20.22 -49.82 23.23
CA GLY A 626 -19.73 -50.39 24.49
C GLY A 626 -20.67 -51.40 25.17
N SER A 627 -21.87 -51.61 24.65
CA SER A 627 -22.82 -52.63 25.11
C SER A 627 -22.65 -53.95 24.35
N ARG A 628 -22.83 -55.08 25.04
CA ARG A 628 -22.79 -56.42 24.44
C ARG A 628 -24.19 -56.87 24.03
N GLN A 629 -24.37 -57.16 22.75
CA GLN A 629 -25.59 -57.78 22.21
C GLN A 629 -25.26 -59.20 21.78
N GLU A 630 -25.96 -60.21 22.30
CA GLU A 630 -25.70 -61.61 21.94
C GLU A 630 -26.16 -61.87 20.49
N VAL A 631 -25.29 -62.52 19.71
CA VAL A 631 -25.52 -62.83 18.30
C VAL A 631 -25.81 -64.33 18.16
N SER A 632 -26.81 -64.67 17.35
CA SER A 632 -27.08 -66.06 16.99
C SER A 632 -25.94 -66.60 16.13
N ILE A 633 -25.39 -67.76 16.51
CA ILE A 633 -24.27 -68.40 15.83
C ILE A 633 -24.58 -69.86 15.53
N ASP A 634 -24.12 -70.31 14.37
CA ASP A 634 -24.06 -71.72 14.01
C ASP A 634 -22.75 -72.30 14.55
N LYS A 635 -22.81 -73.48 15.15
CA LYS A 635 -21.69 -74.12 15.86
C LYS A 635 -21.39 -75.47 15.24
N PHE A 636 -20.12 -75.76 15.05
CA PHE A 636 -19.66 -76.97 14.38
C PHE A 636 -18.54 -77.63 15.16
N ASP A 637 -18.54 -78.96 15.12
CA ASP A 637 -17.45 -79.84 15.56
C ASP A 637 -16.84 -80.45 14.29
N THR A 638 -15.78 -79.82 13.78
CA THR A 638 -15.18 -80.20 12.49
C THR A 638 -14.29 -81.45 12.60
N ASN A 639 -13.87 -81.82 13.81
CA ASN A 639 -13.03 -83.00 14.06
C ASN A 639 -13.77 -84.19 14.71
N SER A 640 -15.07 -84.03 15.00
CA SER A 640 -15.96 -85.04 15.56
C SER A 640 -15.56 -85.55 16.96
N ASN A 641 -14.95 -84.71 17.80
CA ASN A 641 -14.53 -85.09 19.15
C ASN A 641 -15.56 -84.78 20.26
N GLY A 642 -16.72 -84.21 19.88
CA GLY A 642 -17.80 -83.83 20.77
C GLY A 642 -17.70 -82.40 21.33
N LEU A 643 -16.74 -81.60 20.87
CA LEU A 643 -16.54 -80.21 21.26
C LEU A 643 -16.66 -79.29 20.03
N VAL A 644 -17.22 -78.10 20.23
CA VAL A 644 -17.28 -77.07 19.19
C VAL A 644 -15.88 -76.51 18.96
N ASP A 645 -15.46 -76.43 17.70
CA ASP A 645 -14.16 -75.90 17.27
C ASP A 645 -14.29 -74.75 16.23
N TYR A 646 -15.46 -74.60 15.61
CA TYR A 646 -15.73 -73.65 14.54
C TYR A 646 -17.13 -73.05 14.68
N VAL A 647 -17.26 -71.74 14.41
CA VAL A 647 -18.54 -71.03 14.46
C VAL A 647 -18.74 -70.13 13.25
N GLU A 648 -19.98 -70.00 12.81
CA GLU A 648 -20.41 -69.09 11.74
C GLU A 648 -21.51 -68.15 12.22
N TRP A 649 -21.54 -66.94 11.67
CA TRP A 649 -22.60 -65.97 11.92
C TRP A 649 -22.76 -65.01 10.74
N ILE A 650 -23.87 -64.29 10.72
CA ILE A 650 -24.14 -63.27 9.70
C ILE A 650 -23.85 -61.89 10.28
N VAL A 651 -22.98 -61.13 9.61
CA VAL A 651 -22.84 -59.69 9.83
C VAL A 651 -23.86 -59.00 8.92
N PRO A 652 -24.85 -58.27 9.48
CA PRO A 652 -25.96 -57.74 8.67
C PRO A 652 -25.51 -56.76 7.59
N SER A 653 -24.55 -55.90 7.91
CA SER A 653 -24.08 -54.81 7.05
C SER A 653 -22.73 -54.25 7.57
N LEU A 654 -21.88 -53.72 6.68
CA LEU A 654 -20.60 -53.07 6.99
C LEU A 654 -20.48 -51.67 6.42
#